data_AF-A0ABD7ILH6-F1
#
_entry.id   AF-A0ABD7ILH6-F1
#
_cell.length_a   1.000
_cell.length_b   1.000
_cell.length_c   1.000
_cell.angle_alpha   90.00
_cell.angle_beta   90.00
_cell.angle_gamma   90.00
#
_symmetry.space_group_name_H-M   'P 1'
#
loop_
_entity.id
_entity.type
_entity.pdbx_description
1 polymer ?
#
loop_
_entity_poly.entity_id
_entity_poly.type
_entity_poly.pdbx_seq_one_letter_code
_entity_poly.pdbx_strand_id
1 'polypeptide(L)'
;MQHLIHDISEADFDVNQGGQVEIIGWLYQYYNTEPKDVAISQPKSHKFRNIEIASATQIFTPDWIVKYMVQNSLGKLWIQHLLLRNDSLTEKQLAEQFQWQYYMEDGPQSEEGHNQVLESEKSLKNLRVQDIKFIDPAMGSGHILVYAFEVLMDIYLSEGFSKREAAEQIMNNNVHGLDIDTRAFQLSYFAVMMKARQYNRRILSTEHSLNVLCIPDTQDLNLENFDPLFERLTEGSSAMLKKLIVDFQHGDEFGSLITEERIDFSALTSELDQLNQNQLSFVLIPLIEKANAIIEVAKVLSQSYHVVIANPPYMGSSRMSSVLAKFAKKEYPNSKSDLFSMFIERWNNAILPGGYNCMVTMQSWMFLSSFEKMRKNILAKYTISNLMHMENNVMGIAFGTAVTIFRNAAMPDFKGTYHQIKTADVAKQAPVSLPIPGNRFNRTNQANFGKIPGSPIAYWVKKSTYQSYEQNPTLMDVYHPEVGMTTSNNKLFVRKWFEVSMTECNMFDGKENKWFPYAKGGGYRKWFGLENEIVNWAHNGQSIKNYRKYGAQKTAAVRNENDYFKIGITWSAVTSGRFSARLLPANHIFDSGGSSIFPSSEDRIMILGIMNSIIMDENLLIKNPTLNFQPSDIGSLPVISQKDGRAENVVKQNINIARIDWDTFENSWNFELHPLLLHIADDKQKKIDGRLENAFAVWKDEAQERFEKLKANEEELNRIFIDLYGLNDELTPEVADKDVSVRRADEERDIKSLLSYFVGLVFGRYSLDVPGLAYAGGDWSNDKYQSFVPNKDNLLLLNDDRYFDDERDIMNRFKSFLAITFGDKHIQENMDYIARIIGKKVDNSEQAIRKYFVDDFFKDHKKGYQNRPIYWEFSSGEQAGFKALMYLHRYDEGELAMIRTDYLYPLQSRYEEYIERLEQWVQDESVAKTKKQLEKNLKHVTQQLKELKQYDSILRHVADERIKLDLDDGVLVNYDKLQDESRILTKL
;
A
#
# COMPACT_ATOMS: atom_id res chain seq x y z
N MET A 1 31.69 4.38 27.92
CA MET A 1 31.74 5.70 28.59
C MET A 1 33.12 6.33 28.47
N GLN A 2 34.20 5.69 28.94
CA GLN A 2 35.55 6.24 28.86
C GLN A 2 35.98 6.60 27.42
N HIS A 3 35.72 5.72 26.46
CA HIS A 3 35.94 5.99 25.02
C HIS A 3 35.05 7.12 24.47
N LEU A 4 33.80 7.28 24.94
CA LEU A 4 32.92 8.39 24.51
C LEU A 4 33.39 9.75 25.04
N ILE A 5 34.11 9.77 26.16
CA ILE A 5 34.60 10.98 26.84
C ILE A 5 36.02 11.34 26.38
N HIS A 6 36.82 10.37 25.90
CA HIS A 6 38.22 10.58 25.55
C HIS A 6 38.56 10.38 24.07
N ASP A 7 37.74 9.67 23.30
CA ASP A 7 38.06 9.33 21.91
C ASP A 7 37.26 10.14 20.88
N ILE A 8 36.17 10.81 21.31
CA ILE A 8 35.46 11.75 20.44
C ILE A 8 36.29 13.04 20.40
N SER A 9 36.71 13.45 19.21
CA SER A 9 37.58 14.62 19.04
C SER A 9 36.83 15.88 19.46
N GLU A 10 37.51 16.83 20.13
CA GLU A 10 36.93 18.17 20.37
C GLU A 10 36.51 18.85 19.05
N ALA A 11 37.18 18.51 17.94
CA ALA A 11 36.81 19.00 16.60
C ALA A 11 35.41 18.53 16.16
N ASP A 12 34.94 17.37 16.63
CA ASP A 12 33.58 16.88 16.36
C ASP A 12 32.52 17.71 17.12
N PHE A 13 32.93 18.52 18.10
CA PHE A 13 32.08 19.49 18.81
C PHE A 13 32.36 20.95 18.39
N ASP A 14 33.24 21.19 17.40
CA ASP A 14 33.52 22.52 16.86
C ASP A 14 32.37 23.01 15.98
N VAL A 15 31.63 23.98 16.53
CA VAL A 15 30.51 24.69 15.89
C VAL A 15 30.84 25.31 14.53
N ASN A 16 32.11 25.50 14.19
CA ASN A 16 32.52 26.04 12.88
C ASN A 16 32.75 24.95 11.82
N GLN A 17 32.84 23.67 12.20
CA GLN A 17 33.17 22.55 11.32
C GLN A 17 32.01 21.58 11.10
N GLY A 18 31.10 21.43 12.08
CA GLY A 18 29.89 20.59 11.96
C GLY A 18 28.82 21.02 12.96
N GLY A 19 27.58 21.26 12.48
CA GLY A 19 26.52 21.88 13.26
C GLY A 19 26.12 21.10 14.53
N GLN A 20 26.25 21.73 15.70
CA GLN A 20 25.91 21.15 17.02
C GLN A 20 24.51 20.51 17.10
N VAL A 21 23.54 21.05 16.36
CA VAL A 21 22.12 20.64 16.45
C VAL A 21 21.87 19.28 15.80
N GLU A 22 22.61 18.96 14.73
CA GLU A 22 22.51 17.66 14.05
C GLU A 22 23.08 16.54 14.92
N ILE A 23 24.16 16.80 15.66
CA ILE A 23 24.80 15.83 16.55
C ILE A 23 23.85 15.44 17.70
N ILE A 24 23.17 16.39 18.33
CA ILE A 24 22.19 16.11 19.40
C ILE A 24 21.00 15.31 18.83
N GLY A 25 20.53 15.67 17.64
CA GLY A 25 19.51 14.89 16.92
C GLY A 25 19.96 13.46 16.61
N TRP A 26 21.20 13.26 16.18
CA TRP A 26 21.77 11.93 15.91
C TRP A 26 21.96 11.11 17.17
N LEU A 27 22.39 11.72 18.29
CA LEU A 27 22.45 11.06 19.59
C LEU A 27 21.06 10.56 20.01
N TYR A 28 20.03 11.40 19.86
CA TYR A 28 18.65 11.01 20.16
C TYR A 28 18.15 9.85 19.27
N GLN A 29 18.49 9.86 17.98
CA GLN A 29 18.17 8.75 17.07
C GLN A 29 18.90 7.46 17.46
N TYR A 30 20.19 7.55 17.74
CA TYR A 30 21.03 6.42 18.11
C TYR A 30 20.47 5.70 19.35
N TYR A 31 20.15 6.44 20.42
CA TYR A 31 19.63 5.86 21.66
C TYR A 31 18.21 5.26 21.55
N ASN A 32 17.48 5.59 20.48
CA ASN A 32 16.13 5.07 20.25
C ASN A 32 16.07 4.07 19.08
N THR A 33 17.20 3.73 18.46
CA THR A 33 17.23 2.78 17.33
C THR A 33 16.70 1.41 17.74
N GLU A 34 17.23 0.82 18.82
CA GLU A 34 16.75 -0.48 19.32
C GLU A 34 15.27 -0.47 19.74
N PRO A 35 14.80 0.47 20.61
CA PRO A 35 13.37 0.58 20.94
C PRO A 35 12.46 0.76 19.72
N LYS A 36 12.90 1.53 18.72
CA LYS A 36 12.15 1.78 17.49
C LYS A 36 12.07 0.54 16.62
N ASP A 37 13.16 -0.21 16.47
CA ASP A 37 13.17 -1.48 15.72
C ASP A 37 12.24 -2.51 16.37
N VAL A 38 12.25 -2.58 17.71
CA VAL A 38 11.29 -3.41 18.46
C VAL A 38 9.86 -2.98 18.17
N ALA A 39 9.54 -1.69 18.21
CA ALA A 39 8.20 -1.18 17.92
C ALA A 39 7.75 -1.47 16.47
N ILE A 40 8.65 -1.32 15.49
CA ILE A 40 8.38 -1.59 14.06
C ILE A 40 8.12 -3.08 13.82
N SER A 41 8.82 -3.97 14.55
CA SER A 41 8.65 -5.42 14.43
C SER A 41 7.31 -5.95 14.95
N GLN A 42 6.57 -5.16 15.74
CA GLN A 42 5.31 -5.59 16.34
C GLN A 42 4.20 -5.83 15.30
N PRO A 43 3.38 -6.89 15.45
CA PRO A 43 2.30 -7.19 14.53
C PRO A 43 1.29 -6.04 14.46
N LYS A 44 0.58 -5.87 13.34
CA LYS A 44 -0.41 -4.77 13.15
C LYS A 44 -1.49 -4.67 14.24
N SER A 45 -1.75 -5.76 14.97
CA SER A 45 -2.69 -5.82 16.09
C SER A 45 -2.16 -5.23 17.41
N HIS A 46 -0.84 -5.08 17.55
CA HIS A 46 -0.21 -4.53 18.75
C HIS A 46 -0.58 -3.05 18.93
N LYS A 47 -0.83 -2.67 20.18
CA LYS A 47 -1.24 -1.34 20.62
C LYS A 47 -0.14 -0.74 21.48
N PHE A 48 0.40 0.40 21.08
CA PHE A 48 1.49 1.07 21.80
C PHE A 48 0.95 1.75 23.05
N ARG A 49 1.73 1.74 24.13
CA ARG A 49 1.44 2.41 25.41
C ARG A 49 2.69 3.08 25.97
N ASN A 50 2.49 4.10 26.81
CA ASN A 50 3.55 4.73 27.60
C ASN A 50 4.77 5.09 26.72
N ILE A 51 5.98 4.69 27.15
CA ILE A 51 7.25 4.94 26.45
C ILE A 51 7.34 4.33 25.04
N GLU A 52 6.51 3.33 24.70
CA GLU A 52 6.47 2.77 23.34
C GLU A 52 5.97 3.79 22.33
N ILE A 53 5.10 4.72 22.73
CA ILE A 53 4.57 5.77 21.85
C ILE A 53 5.70 6.66 21.36
N ALA A 54 6.59 7.11 22.25
CA ALA A 54 7.74 7.93 21.91
C ALA A 54 8.66 7.22 20.89
N SER A 55 8.95 5.94 21.12
CA SER A 55 9.84 5.16 20.24
C SER A 55 9.19 4.84 18.87
N ALA A 56 7.90 4.51 18.86
CA ALA A 56 7.16 4.14 17.66
C ALA A 56 6.89 5.33 16.73
N THR A 57 6.87 6.55 17.27
CA THR A 57 6.50 7.78 16.53
C THR A 57 7.68 8.70 16.25
N GLN A 58 8.90 8.28 16.61
CA GLN A 58 10.11 9.09 16.44
C GLN A 58 10.44 9.34 14.96
N ILE A 59 10.40 10.61 14.54
CA ILE A 59 10.73 11.05 13.19
C ILE A 59 11.61 12.30 13.29
N PHE A 60 12.79 12.25 12.65
CA PHE A 60 13.68 13.40 12.60
C PHE A 60 13.27 14.38 11.50
N THR A 61 13.29 15.67 11.82
CA THR A 61 13.01 16.74 10.88
C THR A 61 14.33 17.31 10.33
N PRO A 62 14.59 17.20 9.01
CA PRO A 62 15.74 17.83 8.35
C PRO A 62 15.84 19.33 8.62
N ASP A 63 17.07 19.85 8.70
CA ASP A 63 17.37 21.26 9.01
C ASP A 63 16.64 22.25 8.09
N TRP A 64 16.65 22.03 6.78
CA TRP A 64 15.97 22.91 5.83
C TRP A 64 14.45 22.97 6.05
N ILE A 65 13.82 21.87 6.50
CA ILE A 65 12.39 21.82 6.84
C ILE A 65 12.15 22.62 8.12
N VAL A 66 12.98 22.45 9.15
CA VAL A 66 12.89 23.25 10.38
C VAL A 66 13.01 24.73 10.07
N LYS A 67 13.99 25.11 9.23
CA LYS A 67 14.18 26.51 8.83
C LYS A 67 12.99 27.07 8.08
N TYR A 68 12.45 26.29 7.14
CA TYR A 68 11.22 26.64 6.45
C TYR A 68 10.05 26.84 7.43
N MET A 69 9.85 25.93 8.38
CA MET A 69 8.76 26.03 9.36
C MET A 69 8.85 27.30 10.21
N VAL A 70 10.02 27.60 10.77
CA VAL A 70 10.23 28.76 11.66
C VAL A 70 10.16 30.08 10.89
N GLN A 71 10.82 30.18 9.72
CA GLN A 71 10.79 31.41 8.92
C GLN A 71 9.38 31.74 8.43
N ASN A 72 8.59 30.73 8.04
CA ASN A 72 7.23 30.91 7.53
C ASN A 72 6.15 31.00 8.62
N SER A 73 6.52 31.04 9.91
CA SER A 73 5.57 31.22 11.01
C SER A 73 6.02 32.30 11.98
N LEU A 74 7.12 32.10 12.70
CA LEU A 74 7.71 33.13 13.57
C LEU A 74 8.27 34.31 12.76
N GLY A 75 9.03 34.02 11.70
CA GLY A 75 9.52 35.08 10.81
C GLY A 75 8.38 35.81 10.11
N LYS A 76 7.36 35.07 9.66
CA LYS A 76 6.13 35.62 9.07
C LYS A 76 5.40 36.57 10.02
N LEU A 77 5.17 36.16 11.28
CA LEU A 77 4.58 37.01 12.31
C LEU A 77 5.34 38.33 12.46
N TRP A 78 6.68 38.27 12.52
CA TRP A 78 7.51 39.46 12.69
C TRP A 78 7.50 40.37 11.46
N ILE A 79 7.57 39.81 10.25
CA ILE A 79 7.47 40.59 9.01
C ILE A 79 6.13 41.32 8.94
N GLN A 80 5.01 40.67 9.30
CA GLN A 80 3.70 41.34 9.32
C GLN A 80 3.65 42.46 10.37
N HIS A 81 4.25 42.27 11.55
CA HIS A 81 4.43 43.34 12.53
C HIS A 81 5.17 44.56 11.94
N LEU A 82 6.28 44.33 11.23
CA LEU A 82 7.07 45.40 10.61
C LEU A 82 6.27 46.13 9.52
N LEU A 83 5.55 45.41 8.66
CA LEU A 83 4.71 45.99 7.61
C LEU A 83 3.59 46.88 8.19
N LEU A 84 2.97 46.48 9.31
CA LEU A 84 1.95 47.28 9.99
C LEU A 84 2.51 48.56 10.63
N ARG A 85 3.81 48.59 10.95
CA ARG A 85 4.52 49.79 11.41
C ARG A 85 4.95 50.67 10.25
N ASN A 86 5.39 50.08 9.15
CA ASN A 86 5.87 50.75 7.95
C ASN A 86 5.75 49.83 6.72
N ASP A 87 4.93 50.22 5.76
CA ASP A 87 4.61 49.47 4.54
C ASP A 87 5.49 49.83 3.33
N SER A 88 6.56 50.62 3.52
CA SER A 88 7.47 51.03 2.44
C SER A 88 8.31 49.91 1.82
N LEU A 89 8.46 48.77 2.52
CA LEU A 89 9.18 47.59 2.06
C LEU A 89 8.23 46.42 1.84
N THR A 90 8.56 45.52 0.93
CA THR A 90 7.80 44.28 0.73
C THR A 90 8.23 43.17 1.69
N GLU A 91 7.40 42.13 1.84
CA GLU A 91 7.74 40.92 2.60
C GLU A 91 9.09 40.34 2.21
N LYS A 92 9.34 40.21 0.89
CA LYS A 92 10.60 39.70 0.35
C LYS A 92 11.79 40.56 0.75
N GLN A 93 11.69 41.87 0.62
CA GLN A 93 12.79 42.77 0.97
C GLN A 93 13.14 42.69 2.46
N LEU A 94 12.13 42.56 3.32
CA LEU A 94 12.35 42.36 4.75
C LEU A 94 12.99 40.98 5.03
N ALA A 95 12.48 39.90 4.43
CA ALA A 95 13.05 38.57 4.59
C ALA A 95 14.51 38.49 4.11
N GLU A 96 14.85 39.19 3.01
CA GLU A 96 16.21 39.30 2.49
C GLU A 96 17.14 40.04 3.45
N GLN A 97 16.67 41.08 4.15
CA GLN A 97 17.45 41.78 5.19
C GLN A 97 17.80 40.87 6.36
N PHE A 98 16.90 39.96 6.73
CA PHE A 98 17.15 38.93 7.75
C PHE A 98 17.88 37.68 7.22
N GLN A 99 18.15 37.60 5.91
CA GLN A 99 18.76 36.44 5.26
C GLN A 99 17.94 35.14 5.42
N TRP A 100 16.61 35.26 5.50
CA TRP A 100 15.69 34.12 5.65
C TRP A 100 15.40 33.45 4.30
N GLN A 101 16.34 32.60 3.87
CA GLN A 101 16.36 31.96 2.55
C GLN A 101 15.17 31.04 2.21
N TYR A 102 14.41 30.57 3.19
CA TYR A 102 13.27 29.67 3.02
C TYR A 102 11.92 30.37 3.25
N TYR A 103 11.92 31.68 3.46
CA TYR A 103 10.72 32.48 3.59
C TYR A 103 9.90 32.49 2.30
N MET A 104 8.59 32.35 2.42
CA MET A 104 7.65 32.35 1.30
C MET A 104 6.64 33.49 1.45
N GLU A 105 6.57 34.32 0.43
CA GLU A 105 5.60 35.40 0.35
C GLU A 105 4.17 34.86 0.18
N ASP A 106 3.20 35.57 0.73
CA ASP A 106 1.79 35.30 0.43
C ASP A 106 1.50 35.51 -1.07
N GLY A 107 0.39 34.92 -1.54
CA GLY A 107 -0.08 35.17 -2.90
C GLY A 107 -0.42 36.65 -3.12
N PRO A 108 -0.42 37.14 -4.37
CA PRO A 108 -0.96 38.46 -4.68
C PRO A 108 -2.46 38.51 -4.33
N GLN A 109 -2.79 39.31 -3.31
CA GLN A 109 -4.15 39.41 -2.77
C GLN A 109 -5.03 40.33 -3.62
N SER A 110 -6.36 40.11 -3.57
CA SER A 110 -7.31 41.15 -4.01
C SER A 110 -7.37 42.28 -2.97
N GLU A 111 -8.08 43.35 -3.29
CA GLU A 111 -8.33 44.44 -2.32
C GLU A 111 -9.02 43.93 -1.06
N GLU A 112 -10.04 43.08 -1.21
CA GLU A 112 -10.74 42.45 -0.09
C GLU A 112 -9.82 41.53 0.71
N GLY A 113 -9.01 40.70 0.04
CA GLY A 113 -8.05 39.82 0.71
C GLY A 113 -6.99 40.60 1.50
N HIS A 114 -6.51 41.72 0.95
CA HIS A 114 -5.57 42.60 1.64
C HIS A 114 -6.19 43.25 2.89
N ASN A 115 -7.43 43.74 2.79
CA ASN A 115 -8.16 44.30 3.93
C ASN A 115 -8.42 43.26 5.03
N GLN A 116 -8.74 42.01 4.66
CA GLN A 116 -8.89 40.90 5.60
C GLN A 116 -7.58 40.59 6.36
N VAL A 117 -6.43 40.66 5.67
CA VAL A 117 -5.10 40.49 6.29
C VAL A 117 -4.85 41.60 7.31
N LEU A 118 -5.01 42.87 6.93
CA LEU A 118 -4.78 44.02 7.81
C LEU A 118 -5.64 43.98 9.08
N GLU A 119 -6.93 43.66 8.94
CA GLU A 119 -7.84 43.61 10.08
C GLU A 119 -7.51 42.46 11.03
N SER A 120 -7.17 41.28 10.50
CA SER A 120 -6.84 40.11 11.33
C SER A 120 -5.52 40.22 12.09
N GLU A 121 -4.60 41.08 11.65
CA GLU A 121 -3.28 41.29 12.28
C GLU A 121 -3.13 42.63 12.98
N LYS A 122 -4.18 43.43 13.08
CA LYS A 122 -4.14 44.75 13.70
C LYS A 122 -3.54 44.77 15.11
N SER A 123 -3.74 43.71 15.89
CA SER A 123 -3.15 43.51 17.22
C SER A 123 -1.63 43.42 17.19
N LEU A 124 -1.03 42.98 16.08
CA LEU A 124 0.41 42.81 15.94
C LEU A 124 1.14 44.15 15.84
N LYS A 125 0.49 45.26 15.45
CA LYS A 125 1.14 46.56 15.20
C LYS A 125 2.02 47.06 16.35
N ASN A 126 1.61 46.79 17.60
CA ASN A 126 2.31 47.22 18.81
C ASN A 126 2.94 46.04 19.58
N LEU A 127 3.12 44.88 18.94
CA LEU A 127 3.71 43.70 19.54
C LEU A 127 5.17 43.97 19.94
N ARG A 128 5.50 43.81 21.22
CA ARG A 128 6.90 43.87 21.68
C ARG A 128 7.51 42.49 21.53
N VAL A 129 8.80 42.43 21.17
CA VAL A 129 9.51 41.16 20.99
C VAL A 129 9.46 40.25 22.23
N GLN A 130 9.48 40.84 23.44
CA GLN A 130 9.37 40.10 24.70
C GLN A 130 8.01 39.46 24.94
N ASP A 131 6.96 39.95 24.28
CA ASP A 131 5.60 39.42 24.42
C ASP A 131 5.33 38.25 23.48
N ILE A 132 6.22 37.98 22.52
CA ILE A 132 6.06 36.86 21.58
C ILE A 132 6.13 35.54 22.34
N LYS A 133 5.08 34.75 22.25
CA LYS A 133 5.00 33.41 22.86
C LYS A 133 5.10 32.35 21.77
N PHE A 134 6.16 31.56 21.84
CA PHE A 134 6.49 30.47 20.92
C PHE A 134 6.44 29.13 21.66
N ILE A 135 5.90 28.09 21.03
CA ILE A 135 5.95 26.72 21.57
C ILE A 135 6.22 25.65 20.51
N ASP A 136 7.06 24.68 20.88
CA ASP A 136 7.08 23.35 20.26
C ASP A 136 6.47 22.30 21.21
N PRO A 137 5.25 21.83 20.94
CA PRO A 137 4.52 20.94 21.83
C PRO A 137 4.83 19.44 21.68
N ALA A 138 5.77 19.10 20.80
CA ALA A 138 6.31 17.76 20.60
C ALA A 138 7.78 17.90 20.18
N MET A 139 8.56 18.51 21.08
CA MET A 139 9.86 19.10 20.74
C MET A 139 10.95 18.11 20.36
N GLY A 140 10.81 16.83 20.72
CA GLY A 140 11.83 15.82 20.53
C GLY A 140 13.16 16.27 21.15
N SER A 141 14.23 16.27 20.34
CA SER A 141 15.56 16.73 20.75
C SER A 141 15.77 18.25 20.65
N GLY A 142 14.73 19.02 20.33
CA GLY A 142 14.74 20.49 20.43
C GLY A 142 15.22 21.22 19.18
N HIS A 143 15.29 20.54 18.03
CA HIS A 143 15.79 21.12 16.78
C HIS A 143 15.03 22.40 16.38
N ILE A 144 13.69 22.36 16.45
CA ILE A 144 12.84 23.53 16.17
C ILE A 144 13.07 24.65 17.18
N LEU A 145 13.17 24.33 18.48
CA LEU A 145 13.42 25.31 19.55
C LEU A 145 14.76 26.04 19.35
N VAL A 146 15.81 25.30 18.97
CA VAL A 146 17.14 25.89 18.75
C VAL A 146 17.13 26.84 17.56
N TYR A 147 16.47 26.49 16.46
CA TYR A 147 16.39 27.40 15.31
C TYR A 147 15.43 28.58 15.56
N ALA A 148 14.34 28.37 16.29
CA ALA A 148 13.48 29.47 16.76
C ALA A 148 14.25 30.47 17.64
N PHE A 149 15.18 29.99 18.47
CA PHE A 149 16.09 30.85 19.23
C PHE A 149 16.95 31.73 18.32
N GLU A 150 17.47 31.20 17.20
CA GLU A 150 18.24 31.99 16.23
C GLU A 150 17.40 33.07 15.59
N VAL A 151 16.20 32.73 15.12
CA VAL A 151 15.28 33.71 14.52
C VAL A 151 14.85 34.78 15.53
N LEU A 152 14.58 34.41 16.78
CA LEU A 152 14.32 35.39 17.84
C LEU A 152 15.55 36.28 18.10
N MET A 153 16.77 35.73 18.07
CA MET A 153 17.99 36.52 18.21
C MET A 153 18.08 37.58 17.12
N ASP A 154 17.83 37.23 15.85
CA ASP A 154 17.79 38.18 14.74
C ASP A 154 16.75 39.30 14.99
N ILE A 155 15.56 38.92 15.44
CA ILE A 155 14.47 39.84 15.77
C ILE A 155 14.87 40.80 16.90
N TYR A 156 15.38 40.29 18.02
CA TYR A 156 15.83 41.11 19.15
C TYR A 156 16.93 42.09 18.77
N LEU A 157 17.90 41.64 17.98
CA LEU A 157 18.99 42.50 17.49
C LEU A 157 18.44 43.62 16.59
N SER A 158 17.43 43.34 15.77
CA SER A 158 16.78 44.35 14.91
C SER A 158 16.06 45.45 15.71
N GLU A 159 15.59 45.13 16.93
CA GLU A 159 14.98 46.09 17.86
C GLU A 159 16.00 46.74 18.82
N GLY A 160 17.30 46.51 18.61
CA GLY A 160 18.38 47.21 19.31
C GLY A 160 18.86 46.58 20.62
N PHE A 161 18.45 45.35 20.95
CA PHE A 161 18.95 44.63 22.12
C PHE A 161 20.39 44.15 21.92
N SER A 162 21.17 44.04 22.99
CA SER A 162 22.45 43.34 22.91
C SER A 162 22.26 41.82 22.83
N LYS A 163 23.21 41.10 22.21
CA LYS A 163 23.19 39.61 22.14
C LYS A 163 23.01 38.95 23.52
N ARG A 164 23.58 39.56 24.57
CA ARG A 164 23.51 39.04 25.93
C ARG A 164 22.11 39.20 26.52
N GLU A 165 21.55 40.39 26.43
CA GLU A 165 20.18 40.67 26.91
C GLU A 165 19.16 39.85 26.13
N ALA A 166 19.30 39.80 24.80
CA ALA A 166 18.45 38.99 23.94
C ALA A 166 18.44 37.52 24.38
N ALA A 167 19.61 36.92 24.63
CA ALA A 167 19.69 35.53 25.05
C ALA A 167 18.95 35.24 26.38
N GLU A 168 19.08 36.13 27.37
CA GLU A 168 18.38 36.02 28.65
C GLU A 168 16.86 36.19 28.47
N GLN A 169 16.43 37.17 27.65
CA GLN A 169 15.02 37.45 27.38
C GLN A 169 14.34 36.33 26.58
N ILE A 170 15.04 35.72 25.61
CA ILE A 170 14.51 34.64 24.78
C ILE A 170 14.18 33.41 25.63
N MET A 171 15.07 33.02 26.54
CA MET A 171 14.83 31.87 27.42
C MET A 171 13.67 32.13 28.39
N ASN A 172 13.64 33.31 29.01
CA ASN A 172 12.68 33.60 30.06
C ASN A 172 11.26 33.88 29.51
N ASN A 173 11.15 34.48 28.32
CA ASN A 173 9.86 34.99 27.85
C ASN A 173 9.28 34.25 26.64
N ASN A 174 10.12 33.80 25.70
CA ASN A 174 9.64 33.45 24.36
C ASN A 174 9.49 31.95 24.14
N VAL A 175 10.50 31.16 24.49
CA VAL A 175 10.62 29.75 24.07
C VAL A 175 9.98 28.80 25.08
N HIS A 176 9.03 27.99 24.61
CA HIS A 176 8.36 26.94 25.39
C HIS A 176 8.44 25.60 24.63
N GLY A 177 8.55 24.49 25.36
CA GLY A 177 8.71 23.16 24.76
C GLY A 177 8.09 22.07 25.62
N LEU A 178 7.42 21.09 25.00
CA LEU A 178 6.84 19.93 25.68
C LEU A 178 7.22 18.63 24.96
N ASP A 179 7.52 17.59 25.72
CA ASP A 179 7.66 16.22 25.22
C ASP A 179 7.21 15.20 26.28
N ILE A 180 6.82 14.01 25.85
CA ILE A 180 6.49 12.89 26.74
C ILE A 180 7.73 12.06 27.11
N ASP A 181 8.78 12.11 26.29
CA ASP A 181 10.03 11.36 26.53
C ASP A 181 11.00 12.20 27.36
N THR A 182 11.26 11.76 28.59
CA THR A 182 12.22 12.39 29.50
C THR A 182 13.60 12.59 28.88
N ARG A 183 14.05 11.65 28.02
CA ARG A 183 15.37 11.78 27.36
C ARG A 183 15.35 12.87 26.30
N ALA A 184 14.27 12.97 25.53
CA ALA A 184 14.07 14.02 24.55
C ALA A 184 14.06 15.40 25.22
N PHE A 185 13.32 15.53 26.33
CA PHE A 185 13.33 16.71 27.19
C PHE A 185 14.74 17.10 27.65
N GLN A 186 15.51 16.15 28.21
CA GLN A 186 16.87 16.44 28.70
C GLN A 186 17.80 16.95 27.59
N LEU A 187 17.73 16.35 26.41
CA LEU A 187 18.52 16.77 25.25
C LEU A 187 18.09 18.15 24.74
N SER A 188 16.78 18.41 24.66
CA SER A 188 16.22 19.71 24.28
C SER A 188 16.66 20.81 25.24
N TYR A 189 16.53 20.56 26.54
CA TYR A 189 16.93 21.50 27.59
C TYR A 189 18.42 21.84 27.44
N PHE A 190 19.28 20.82 27.31
CA PHE A 190 20.70 21.02 27.08
C PHE A 190 21.00 21.81 25.81
N ALA A 191 20.35 21.49 24.69
CA ALA A 191 20.57 22.15 23.40
C ALA A 191 20.23 23.64 23.46
N VAL A 192 19.07 24.00 24.01
CA VAL A 192 18.64 25.41 24.16
C VAL A 192 19.55 26.17 25.13
N MET A 193 19.94 25.54 26.24
CA MET A 193 20.90 26.12 27.20
C MET A 193 22.26 26.40 26.55
N MET A 194 22.79 25.46 25.76
CA MET A 194 24.05 25.67 25.04
C MET A 194 23.92 26.75 23.98
N LYS A 195 22.75 26.84 23.32
CA LYS A 195 22.46 27.90 22.36
C LYS A 195 22.45 29.28 23.02
N ALA A 196 21.79 29.42 24.17
CA ALA A 196 21.82 30.66 24.95
C ALA A 196 23.25 31.00 25.41
N ARG A 197 24.01 29.98 25.85
CA ARG A 197 25.41 30.14 26.29
C ARG A 197 26.34 30.61 25.18
N GLN A 198 26.05 30.27 23.92
CA GLN A 198 26.77 30.77 22.74
C GLN A 198 26.83 32.31 22.74
N TYR A 199 25.73 32.96 23.15
CA TYR A 199 25.57 34.41 23.18
C TYR A 199 25.83 35.04 24.55
N ASN A 200 25.60 34.30 25.63
CA ASN A 200 25.85 34.74 27.00
C ASN A 200 26.66 33.70 27.79
N ARG A 201 27.98 33.92 27.93
CA ARG A 201 28.88 33.01 28.65
C ARG A 201 28.52 32.82 30.13
N ARG A 202 27.76 33.75 30.73
CA ARG A 202 27.36 33.70 32.14
C ARG A 202 26.02 33.00 32.38
N ILE A 203 25.34 32.51 31.33
CA ILE A 203 23.98 31.96 31.45
C ILE A 203 23.90 30.85 32.52
N LEU A 204 24.88 29.94 32.56
CA LEU A 204 24.91 28.84 33.54
C LEU A 204 25.19 29.26 34.99
N SER A 205 25.56 30.52 35.21
CA SER A 205 25.91 31.08 36.52
C SER A 205 24.89 32.11 37.02
N THR A 206 23.83 32.35 36.25
CA THR A 206 22.73 33.27 36.57
C THR A 206 21.45 32.48 36.68
N GLU A 207 20.55 32.86 37.59
CA GLU A 207 19.21 32.29 37.62
C GLU A 207 18.46 32.62 36.32
N HIS A 208 17.89 31.59 35.70
CA HIS A 208 17.08 31.70 34.50
C HIS A 208 15.97 30.65 34.54
N SER A 209 14.83 30.97 33.93
CA SER A 209 13.71 30.03 33.76
C SER A 209 13.68 29.60 32.29
N LEU A 210 13.61 28.30 32.03
CA LEU A 210 13.41 27.76 30.69
C LEU A 210 12.15 26.90 30.67
N ASN A 211 11.18 27.28 29.84
CA ASN A 211 9.86 26.63 29.77
C ASN A 211 9.89 25.39 28.86
N VAL A 212 10.95 24.59 28.96
CA VAL A 212 11.15 23.32 28.26
C VAL A 212 10.89 22.22 29.28
N LEU A 213 9.82 21.44 29.12
CA LEU A 213 9.31 20.55 30.17
C LEU A 213 9.00 19.15 29.64
N CYS A 214 9.10 18.15 30.52
CA CYS A 214 8.59 16.80 30.28
C CYS A 214 7.19 16.67 30.87
N ILE A 215 6.25 16.10 30.11
CA ILE A 215 4.89 15.89 30.57
C ILE A 215 4.89 14.77 31.62
N PRO A 216 4.41 15.01 32.85
CA PRO A 216 4.42 14.00 33.89
C PRO A 216 3.30 13.00 33.66
N ASP A 217 3.58 11.73 33.95
CA ASP A 217 2.55 10.74 34.22
C ASP A 217 2.26 10.68 35.73
N THR A 218 0.98 10.52 36.06
CA THR A 218 0.49 10.37 37.43
C THR A 218 -0.29 9.06 37.64
N GLN A 219 -0.20 8.10 36.71
CA GLN A 219 -0.90 6.81 36.82
C GLN A 219 -0.52 6.06 38.10
N ASP A 220 0.78 6.08 38.44
CA ASP A 220 1.33 5.43 39.62
C ASP A 220 1.09 6.23 40.92
N LEU A 221 0.47 7.41 40.82
CA LEU A 221 0.15 8.24 41.97
C LEU A 221 -1.26 7.95 42.47
N ASN A 222 -1.35 7.31 43.63
CA ASN A 222 -2.61 7.28 44.39
C ASN A 222 -2.84 8.68 44.99
N LEU A 223 -4.04 9.24 44.82
CA LEU A 223 -4.42 10.53 45.42
C LEU A 223 -4.21 10.53 46.95
N GLU A 224 -4.39 9.37 47.60
CA GLU A 224 -4.14 9.20 49.04
C GLU A 224 -2.68 9.51 49.43
N ASN A 225 -1.72 9.33 48.51
CA ASN A 225 -0.31 9.67 48.77
C ASN A 225 -0.10 11.20 48.90
N PHE A 226 -1.03 12.00 48.39
CA PHE A 226 -1.01 13.46 48.48
C PHE A 226 -1.82 14.00 49.66
N ASP A 227 -2.51 13.15 50.44
CA ASP A 227 -3.29 13.59 51.61
C ASP A 227 -2.48 14.46 52.60
N PRO A 228 -1.21 14.14 52.92
CA PRO A 228 -0.40 15.01 53.77
C PRO A 228 -0.19 16.42 53.19
N LEU A 229 -0.17 16.56 51.86
CA LEU A 229 -0.08 17.85 51.19
C LEU A 229 -1.46 18.53 51.17
N PHE A 230 -2.52 17.79 50.84
CA PHE A 230 -3.89 18.31 50.77
C PHE A 230 -4.40 18.89 52.10
N GLU A 231 -4.03 18.30 53.24
CA GLU A 231 -4.37 18.79 54.58
C GLU A 231 -3.75 20.16 54.90
N ARG A 232 -2.72 20.56 54.15
CA ARG A 232 -1.97 21.81 54.34
C ARG A 232 -2.31 22.89 53.31
N LEU A 233 -3.06 22.54 52.27
CA LEU A 233 -3.52 23.44 51.23
C LEU A 233 -4.95 23.91 51.54
N THR A 234 -5.34 25.06 51.01
CA THR A 234 -6.73 25.50 51.01
C THR A 234 -7.62 24.52 50.22
N GLU A 235 -8.93 24.50 50.53
CA GLU A 235 -9.87 23.61 49.82
C GLU A 235 -9.84 23.82 48.30
N GLY A 236 -9.72 25.07 47.85
CA GLY A 236 -9.58 25.42 46.43
C GLY A 236 -8.28 24.90 45.81
N SER A 237 -7.13 25.16 46.44
CA SER A 237 -5.82 24.69 46.00
C SER A 237 -5.74 23.15 45.98
N SER A 238 -6.31 22.50 46.98
CA SER A 238 -6.43 21.03 47.07
C SER A 238 -7.30 20.46 45.95
N ALA A 239 -8.49 21.03 45.72
CA ALA A 239 -9.38 20.60 44.63
C ALA A 239 -8.74 20.77 43.25
N MET A 240 -8.03 21.88 43.04
CA MET A 240 -7.29 22.14 41.80
C MET A 240 -6.17 21.12 41.59
N LEU A 241 -5.33 20.88 42.60
CA LEU A 241 -4.24 19.91 42.49
C LEU A 241 -4.78 18.48 42.27
N LYS A 242 -5.87 18.10 42.92
CA LYS A 242 -6.55 16.81 42.69
C LYS A 242 -7.01 16.67 41.24
N LYS A 243 -7.62 17.72 40.68
CA LYS A 243 -8.05 17.75 39.28
C LYS A 243 -6.85 17.55 38.35
N LEU A 244 -5.77 18.31 38.55
CA LEU A 244 -4.55 18.16 37.75
C LEU A 244 -3.97 16.74 37.85
N ILE A 245 -3.88 16.15 39.05
CA ILE A 245 -3.39 14.78 39.20
C ILE A 245 -4.25 13.79 38.40
N VAL A 246 -5.55 14.02 38.28
CA VAL A 246 -6.45 13.19 37.44
C VAL A 246 -6.24 13.47 35.95
N ASP A 247 -6.11 14.74 35.55
CA ASP A 247 -5.95 15.12 34.14
C ASP A 247 -4.62 14.57 33.55
N PHE A 248 -3.57 14.44 34.37
CA PHE A 248 -2.27 13.86 34.02
C PHE A 248 -2.14 12.34 34.29
N GLN A 249 -3.22 11.64 34.66
CA GLN A 249 -3.21 10.20 35.01
C GLN A 249 -2.68 9.30 33.88
N HIS A 250 -2.74 9.78 32.63
CA HIS A 250 -2.17 9.12 31.46
C HIS A 250 -1.35 10.12 30.64
N GLY A 251 -0.56 10.94 31.32
CA GLY A 251 0.19 12.04 30.72
C GLY A 251 1.21 11.59 29.69
N ASP A 252 1.78 10.40 29.84
CA ASP A 252 2.72 9.80 28.90
C ASP A 252 2.05 9.18 27.65
N GLU A 253 0.72 8.98 27.68
CA GLU A 253 -0.07 8.56 26.51
C GLU A 253 -0.77 9.73 25.81
N PHE A 254 -1.36 10.66 26.57
CA PHE A 254 -2.07 11.82 26.03
C PHE A 254 -1.11 12.93 25.59
N GLY A 255 -0.01 13.08 26.32
CA GLY A 255 0.98 14.13 26.07
C GLY A 255 0.35 15.52 26.02
N SER A 256 0.80 16.32 25.05
CA SER A 256 0.39 17.71 24.94
C SER A 256 -1.03 17.89 24.37
N LEU A 257 -1.77 16.81 24.14
CA LEU A 257 -3.21 16.85 23.82
C LEU A 257 -4.08 17.13 25.05
N ILE A 258 -3.53 17.05 26.27
CA ILE A 258 -4.22 17.50 27.48
C ILE A 258 -4.59 18.98 27.30
N THR A 259 -5.85 19.29 27.61
CA THR A 259 -6.41 20.65 27.50
C THR A 259 -6.79 21.09 28.90
N GLU A 260 -6.14 22.14 29.39
CA GLU A 260 -6.53 22.82 30.62
C GLU A 260 -7.28 24.11 30.28
N GLU A 261 -8.35 24.39 31.02
CA GLU A 261 -8.98 25.70 30.99
C GLU A 261 -7.98 26.76 31.49
N ARG A 262 -8.25 28.04 31.21
CA ARG A 262 -7.42 29.13 31.71
C ARG A 262 -7.57 29.24 33.23
N ILE A 263 -6.69 28.52 33.93
CA ILE A 263 -6.66 28.43 35.38
C ILE A 263 -5.55 29.36 35.89
N ASP A 264 -5.86 30.15 36.91
CA ASP A 264 -4.85 30.91 37.66
C ASP A 264 -4.24 30.02 38.75
N PHE A 265 -2.97 29.68 38.59
CA PHE A 265 -2.22 28.84 39.53
C PHE A 265 -1.50 29.66 40.63
N SER A 266 -1.68 30.98 40.68
CA SER A 266 -0.95 31.86 41.59
C SER A 266 -1.14 31.50 43.06
N ALA A 267 -2.38 31.27 43.50
CA ALA A 267 -2.71 30.89 44.87
C ALA A 267 -2.06 29.56 45.27
N LEU A 268 -2.24 28.52 44.43
CA LEU A 268 -1.65 27.19 44.66
C LEU A 268 -0.11 27.24 44.69
N THR A 269 0.50 27.95 43.75
CA THR A 269 1.97 28.10 43.70
C THR A 269 2.48 28.80 44.96
N SER A 270 1.84 29.90 45.38
CA SER A 270 2.23 30.63 46.58
C SER A 270 2.08 29.81 47.86
N GLU A 271 1.05 28.96 47.97
CA GLU A 271 0.88 28.06 49.11
C GLU A 271 1.99 27.00 49.15
N LEU A 272 2.33 26.40 47.99
CA LEU A 272 3.41 25.42 47.88
C LEU A 272 4.78 26.01 48.23
N ASP A 273 5.07 27.24 47.79
CA ASP A 273 6.32 27.94 48.09
C ASP A 273 6.45 28.22 49.60
N GLN A 274 5.37 28.64 50.27
CA GLN A 274 5.36 28.88 51.71
C GLN A 274 5.58 27.57 52.50
N LEU A 275 5.01 26.46 52.04
CA LEU A 275 5.22 25.15 52.66
C LEU A 275 6.66 24.67 52.50
N ASN A 276 7.26 24.90 51.33
CA ASN A 276 8.65 24.52 51.04
C ASN A 276 9.66 25.30 51.90
N GLN A 277 9.38 26.57 52.23
CA GLN A 277 10.25 27.41 53.05
C GLN A 277 10.18 27.10 54.57
N ASN A 278 9.06 26.56 55.07
CA ASN A 278 8.77 26.53 56.51
C ASN A 278 8.89 25.15 57.20
N GLN A 279 8.97 24.02 56.49
CA GLN A 279 9.07 22.68 57.11
C GLN A 279 9.86 21.66 56.26
N LEU A 280 11.05 21.24 56.74
CA LEU A 280 11.83 20.11 56.18
C LEU A 280 11.22 18.75 56.59
N SER A 281 10.02 18.43 56.10
CA SER A 281 9.51 17.06 56.13
C SER A 281 10.00 16.31 54.89
N PHE A 282 10.77 15.24 55.09
CA PHE A 282 11.23 14.34 54.01
C PHE A 282 10.07 13.77 53.18
N VAL A 283 8.84 13.78 53.73
CA VAL A 283 7.62 13.32 53.05
C VAL A 283 7.00 14.41 52.17
N LEU A 284 7.05 15.69 52.57
CA LEU A 284 6.38 16.77 51.84
C LEU A 284 7.19 17.27 50.64
N ILE A 285 8.53 17.28 50.74
CA ILE A 285 9.40 17.80 49.67
C ILE A 285 9.13 17.12 48.32
N PRO A 286 9.12 15.77 48.21
CA PRO A 286 8.88 15.11 46.93
C PRO A 286 7.46 15.38 46.38
N LEU A 287 6.47 15.55 47.26
CA LEU A 287 5.09 15.84 46.87
C LEU A 287 4.96 17.27 46.32
N ILE A 288 5.61 18.25 46.97
CA ILE A 288 5.66 19.63 46.50
C ILE A 288 6.41 19.71 45.16
N GLU A 289 7.55 19.04 45.02
CA GLU A 289 8.30 18.97 43.76
C GLU A 289 7.46 18.38 42.63
N LYS A 290 6.75 17.27 42.87
CA LYS A 290 5.86 16.66 41.87
C LYS A 290 4.66 17.57 41.55
N ALA A 291 4.05 18.21 42.55
CA ALA A 291 2.96 19.16 42.34
C ALA A 291 3.41 20.35 41.49
N ASN A 292 4.58 20.93 41.78
CA ASN A 292 5.17 22.01 40.99
C ASN A 292 5.45 21.57 39.55
N ALA A 293 5.99 20.36 39.33
CA ALA A 293 6.22 19.85 37.99
C ALA A 293 4.91 19.73 37.17
N ILE A 294 3.83 19.27 37.80
CA ILE A 294 2.50 19.20 37.17
C ILE A 294 1.96 20.60 36.84
N ILE A 295 2.08 21.54 37.79
CA ILE A 295 1.61 22.92 37.64
C ILE A 295 2.35 23.64 36.52
N GLU A 296 3.67 23.49 36.40
CA GLU A 296 4.45 24.12 35.33
C GLU A 296 4.01 23.63 33.94
N VAL A 297 3.76 22.34 33.78
CA VAL A 297 3.23 21.81 32.51
C VAL A 297 1.81 22.32 32.26
N ALA A 298 0.95 22.35 33.29
CA ALA A 298 -0.41 22.87 33.17
C ALA A 298 -0.46 24.37 32.78
N LYS A 299 0.46 25.20 33.30
CA LYS A 299 0.65 26.60 32.89
C LYS A 299 0.97 26.70 31.39
N VAL A 300 1.90 25.90 30.90
CA VAL A 300 2.28 25.88 29.47
C VAL A 300 1.11 25.40 28.59
N LEU A 301 0.36 24.39 29.02
CA LEU A 301 -0.76 23.83 28.26
C LEU A 301 -1.98 24.78 28.18
N SER A 302 -2.26 25.55 29.23
CA SER A 302 -3.38 26.50 29.34
C SER A 302 -3.13 27.85 28.65
N GLN A 303 -1.88 28.13 28.28
CA GLN A 303 -1.47 29.37 27.62
C GLN A 303 -1.87 29.41 26.14
N SER A 304 -2.12 30.61 25.61
CA SER A 304 -2.25 30.87 24.17
C SER A 304 -0.96 31.43 23.58
N TYR A 305 -0.66 31.09 22.32
CA TYR A 305 0.62 31.36 21.69
C TYR A 305 0.49 32.21 20.43
N HIS A 306 1.50 33.01 20.14
CA HIS A 306 1.60 33.71 18.86
C HIS A 306 2.01 32.74 17.75
N VAL A 307 2.91 31.81 18.07
CA VAL A 307 3.46 30.84 17.13
C VAL A 307 3.52 29.45 17.79
N VAL A 308 2.98 28.46 17.09
CA VAL A 308 3.11 27.04 17.43
C VAL A 308 3.81 26.33 16.27
N ILE A 309 4.83 25.54 16.54
CA ILE A 309 5.51 24.74 15.50
C ILE A 309 5.76 23.33 16.01
N ALA A 310 5.41 22.30 15.25
CA ALA A 310 5.64 20.91 15.67
C ALA A 310 5.94 19.96 14.50
N ASN A 311 6.74 18.94 14.78
CA ASN A 311 6.64 17.65 14.09
C ASN A 311 5.89 16.68 15.02
N PRO A 312 4.54 16.64 14.99
CA PRO A 312 3.76 15.83 15.92
C PRO A 312 3.94 14.32 15.69
N PRO A 313 3.60 13.47 16.68
CA PRO A 313 3.70 12.01 16.54
C PRO A 313 2.70 11.46 15.50
N TYR A 314 3.13 10.48 14.70
CA TYR A 314 2.31 9.84 13.66
C TYR A 314 1.84 8.45 14.13
N MET A 315 0.55 8.31 14.46
CA MET A 315 0.00 7.04 14.92
C MET A 315 -1.50 6.95 14.63
N GLY A 316 -1.85 6.12 13.65
CA GLY A 316 -3.25 5.87 13.30
C GLY A 316 -4.02 5.18 14.42
N SER A 317 -5.32 5.45 14.51
CA SER A 317 -6.23 4.93 15.56
C SER A 317 -6.19 3.42 15.78
N SER A 318 -5.82 2.64 14.76
CA SER A 318 -5.63 1.19 14.87
C SER A 318 -4.45 0.76 15.76
N ARG A 319 -3.55 1.67 16.13
CA ARG A 319 -2.39 1.42 16.99
C ARG A 319 -2.54 2.01 18.40
N MET A 320 -3.55 2.84 18.64
CA MET A 320 -3.79 3.47 19.94
C MET A 320 -4.24 2.45 21.00
N SER A 321 -3.81 2.66 22.25
CA SER A 321 -4.32 1.94 23.42
C SER A 321 -5.83 2.13 23.58
N SER A 322 -6.47 1.30 24.40
CA SER A 322 -7.91 1.49 24.71
C SER A 322 -8.20 2.79 25.45
N VAL A 323 -7.23 3.33 26.19
CA VAL A 323 -7.36 4.58 26.96
C VAL A 323 -7.25 5.76 26.00
N LEU A 324 -6.17 5.84 25.24
CA LEU A 324 -5.96 6.87 24.21
C LEU A 324 -7.07 6.87 23.15
N ALA A 325 -7.56 5.70 22.72
CA ALA A 325 -8.65 5.62 21.76
C ALA A 325 -10.00 6.12 22.32
N LYS A 326 -10.25 5.99 23.65
CA LYS A 326 -11.43 6.55 24.30
C LYS A 326 -11.30 8.06 24.44
N PHE A 327 -10.15 8.54 24.88
CA PHE A 327 -9.82 9.97 24.95
C PHE A 327 -9.99 10.66 23.59
N ALA A 328 -9.35 10.12 22.54
CA ALA A 328 -9.47 10.64 21.17
C ALA A 328 -10.92 10.72 20.68
N LYS A 329 -11.75 9.71 20.98
CA LYS A 329 -13.17 9.72 20.59
C LYS A 329 -13.99 10.78 21.32
N LYS A 330 -13.65 11.07 22.58
CA LYS A 330 -14.37 12.00 23.45
C LYS A 330 -13.96 13.44 23.16
N GLU A 331 -12.66 13.72 23.20
CA GLU A 331 -12.11 15.07 23.13
C GLU A 331 -11.86 15.55 21.68
N TYR A 332 -11.56 14.62 20.76
CA TYR A 332 -11.17 14.94 19.38
C TYR A 332 -12.01 14.20 18.31
N PRO A 333 -13.36 14.26 18.37
CA PRO A 333 -14.22 13.43 17.52
C PRO A 333 -14.03 13.64 16.02
N ASN A 334 -13.53 14.81 15.60
CA ASN A 334 -13.30 15.19 14.21
C ASN A 334 -11.90 14.82 13.69
N SER A 335 -10.93 14.60 14.57
CA SER A 335 -9.51 14.36 14.24
C SER A 335 -8.92 13.09 14.87
N LYS A 336 -9.72 12.28 15.57
CA LYS A 336 -9.34 10.99 16.20
C LYS A 336 -8.71 9.92 15.30
N SER A 337 -8.65 10.15 13.99
CA SER A 337 -8.17 9.18 13.02
C SER A 337 -6.67 8.91 13.17
N ASP A 338 -5.90 9.92 13.60
CA ASP A 338 -4.45 9.86 13.86
C ASP A 338 -4.05 10.85 14.99
N LEU A 339 -2.90 10.65 15.63
CA LEU A 339 -2.34 11.58 16.62
C LEU A 339 -2.02 12.94 16.00
N PHE A 340 -1.37 12.98 14.83
CA PHE A 340 -0.98 14.25 14.21
C PHE A 340 -2.19 15.15 13.91
N SER A 341 -3.34 14.55 13.55
CA SER A 341 -4.56 15.30 13.27
C SER A 341 -5.17 15.89 14.54
N MET A 342 -5.08 15.19 15.67
CA MET A 342 -5.49 15.73 16.97
C MET A 342 -4.58 16.90 17.38
N PHE A 343 -3.28 16.80 17.09
CA PHE A 343 -2.34 17.91 17.29
C PHE A 343 -2.73 19.15 16.47
N ILE A 344 -3.06 18.98 15.18
CA ILE A 344 -3.55 20.09 14.35
C ILE A 344 -4.76 20.76 15.00
N GLU A 345 -5.78 19.98 15.41
CA GLU A 345 -7.01 20.53 16.01
C GLU A 345 -6.72 21.24 17.35
N ARG A 346 -5.99 20.59 18.26
CA ARG A 346 -5.66 21.14 19.58
C ARG A 346 -4.86 22.43 19.50
N TRP A 347 -3.80 22.43 18.69
CA TRP A 347 -2.87 23.56 18.65
C TRP A 347 -3.35 24.71 17.76
N ASN A 348 -4.22 24.46 16.78
CA ASN A 348 -4.96 25.54 16.12
C ASN A 348 -5.87 26.31 17.09
N ASN A 349 -6.46 25.64 18.08
CA ASN A 349 -7.27 26.30 19.12
C ASN A 349 -6.42 27.10 20.14
N ALA A 350 -5.12 26.85 20.22
CA ALA A 350 -4.22 27.50 21.17
C ALA A 350 -3.52 28.76 20.61
N ILE A 351 -3.75 29.11 19.34
CA ILE A 351 -3.14 30.29 18.71
C ILE A 351 -3.92 31.55 19.08
N LEU A 352 -3.24 32.67 19.32
CA LEU A 352 -3.84 34.00 19.40
C LEU A 352 -4.36 34.48 18.03
N PRO A 353 -5.35 35.38 17.97
CA PRO A 353 -5.78 36.00 16.71
C PRO A 353 -4.61 36.63 15.95
N GLY A 354 -4.50 36.36 14.65
CA GLY A 354 -3.37 36.78 13.82
C GLY A 354 -2.07 35.97 14.01
N GLY A 355 -2.05 35.00 14.92
CA GLY A 355 -0.93 34.08 15.10
C GLY A 355 -0.90 32.92 14.10
N TYR A 356 0.15 32.10 14.20
CA TYR A 356 0.47 31.03 13.25
C TYR A 356 0.68 29.67 13.93
N ASN A 357 0.21 28.59 13.29
CA ASN A 357 0.56 27.21 13.64
C ASN A 357 1.15 26.51 12.42
N CYS A 358 2.34 25.94 12.57
CA CYS A 358 3.06 25.25 11.52
C CYS A 358 3.35 23.80 11.92
N MET A 359 2.78 22.83 11.19
CA MET A 359 3.04 21.42 11.46
C MET A 359 3.50 20.67 10.23
N VAL A 360 4.49 19.78 10.40
CA VAL A 360 4.84 18.76 9.40
C VAL A 360 4.08 17.48 9.71
N THR A 361 3.20 17.05 8.83
CA THR A 361 2.26 15.94 9.08
C THR A 361 2.13 15.01 7.88
N MET A 362 1.56 13.82 8.06
CA MET A 362 1.28 12.93 6.92
C MET A 362 0.29 13.57 5.95
N GLN A 363 0.55 13.52 4.64
CA GLN A 363 -0.30 14.14 3.61
C GLN A 363 -1.75 13.58 3.56
N SER A 364 -2.01 12.46 4.23
CA SER A 364 -3.29 11.75 4.21
C SER A 364 -4.47 12.64 4.64
N TRP A 365 -4.24 13.61 5.53
CA TRP A 365 -5.28 14.55 5.97
C TRP A 365 -5.75 15.48 4.87
N MET A 366 -4.97 15.68 3.81
CA MET A 366 -5.35 16.52 2.67
C MET A 366 -6.43 15.86 1.80
N PHE A 367 -6.57 14.52 1.86
CA PHE A 367 -7.36 13.76 0.89
C PHE A 367 -8.42 12.86 1.55
N LEU A 368 -8.00 12.01 2.50
CA LEU A 368 -8.84 10.89 2.94
C LEU A 368 -10.09 11.33 3.69
N SER A 369 -11.20 10.62 3.48
CA SER A 369 -12.50 10.88 4.09
C SER A 369 -12.48 10.82 5.63
N SER A 370 -11.56 10.05 6.22
CA SER A 370 -11.35 9.98 7.67
C SER A 370 -10.94 11.31 8.31
N PHE A 371 -10.53 12.31 7.52
CA PHE A 371 -10.15 13.65 7.96
C PHE A 371 -11.07 14.75 7.42
N GLU A 372 -12.16 14.41 6.70
CA GLU A 372 -13.05 15.39 6.06
C GLU A 372 -13.64 16.39 7.06
N LYS A 373 -14.13 15.92 8.21
CA LYS A 373 -14.71 16.79 9.25
C LYS A 373 -13.69 17.80 9.78
N MET A 374 -12.47 17.33 10.07
CA MET A 374 -11.36 18.20 10.48
C MET A 374 -11.04 19.22 9.39
N ARG A 375 -10.88 18.80 8.12
CA ARG A 375 -10.61 19.70 6.99
C ARG A 375 -11.66 20.80 6.87
N LYS A 376 -12.95 20.45 6.90
CA LYS A 376 -14.06 21.41 6.83
C LYS A 376 -14.01 22.41 7.99
N ASN A 377 -13.76 21.94 9.21
CA ASN A 377 -13.62 22.82 10.38
C ASN A 377 -12.41 23.76 10.24
N ILE A 378 -11.29 23.26 9.72
CA ILE A 378 -10.09 24.07 9.47
C ILE A 378 -10.41 25.18 8.47
N LEU A 379 -10.96 24.83 7.31
CA LEU A 379 -11.25 25.77 6.22
C LEU A 379 -12.30 26.82 6.58
N ALA A 380 -13.16 26.55 7.58
CA ALA A 380 -14.16 27.49 8.07
C ALA A 380 -13.61 28.51 9.09
N LYS A 381 -12.55 28.16 9.82
CA LYS A 381 -12.05 28.96 10.96
C LYS A 381 -10.66 29.57 10.72
N TYR A 382 -9.82 28.88 9.97
CA TYR A 382 -8.42 29.20 9.77
C TYR A 382 -8.11 29.41 8.29
N THR A 383 -7.04 30.14 8.03
CA THR A 383 -6.53 30.35 6.67
C THR A 383 -5.22 29.61 6.49
N ILE A 384 -5.07 28.87 5.39
CA ILE A 384 -3.79 28.26 5.02
C ILE A 384 -2.96 29.33 4.28
N SER A 385 -1.97 29.91 4.95
CA SER A 385 -1.05 30.88 4.34
C SER A 385 -0.15 30.17 3.32
N ASN A 386 0.44 29.05 3.75
CA ASN A 386 1.37 28.30 2.94
C ASN A 386 1.31 26.80 3.21
N LEU A 387 1.50 25.98 2.17
CA LEU A 387 1.61 24.54 2.26
C LEU A 387 2.73 24.01 1.36
N MET A 388 3.70 23.34 1.97
CA MET A 388 4.76 22.59 1.29
C MET A 388 4.41 21.10 1.33
N HIS A 389 3.99 20.57 0.19
CA HIS A 389 3.61 19.18 -0.02
C HIS A 389 4.82 18.37 -0.49
N MET A 390 5.14 17.28 0.18
CA MET A 390 6.34 16.48 -0.06
C MET A 390 5.97 15.02 -0.36
N GLU A 391 6.44 14.51 -1.49
CA GLU A 391 6.25 13.10 -1.85
C GLU A 391 7.01 12.15 -0.89
N ASN A 392 6.75 10.85 -1.04
CA ASN A 392 7.46 9.81 -0.30
C ASN A 392 8.99 10.00 -0.43
N ASN A 393 9.72 9.72 0.64
CA ASN A 393 11.17 9.79 0.75
C ASN A 393 11.80 11.19 0.66
N VAL A 394 11.06 12.27 0.43
CA VAL A 394 11.62 13.65 0.50
C VAL A 394 12.15 13.96 1.89
N MET A 395 11.41 13.55 2.94
CA MET A 395 11.84 13.64 4.34
C MET A 395 12.63 12.38 4.80
N GLY A 396 12.99 11.47 3.89
CA GLY A 396 13.67 10.21 4.22
C GLY A 396 12.76 9.11 4.80
N ILE A 397 11.43 9.26 4.69
CA ILE A 397 10.43 8.30 5.19
C ILE A 397 9.53 7.79 4.05
N ALA A 398 9.00 6.56 4.18
CA ALA A 398 8.32 5.85 3.08
C ALA A 398 6.91 6.36 2.72
N PHE A 399 6.48 7.50 3.26
CA PHE A 399 5.17 8.10 3.02
C PHE A 399 5.29 9.62 2.88
N GLY A 400 4.37 10.23 2.13
CA GLY A 400 4.37 11.66 1.84
C GLY A 400 3.89 12.49 3.03
N THR A 401 4.39 13.72 3.11
CA THR A 401 4.15 14.67 4.20
C THR A 401 3.75 16.03 3.67
N ALA A 402 3.22 16.87 4.55
CA ALA A 402 2.89 18.26 4.26
C ALA A 402 3.29 19.14 5.44
N VAL A 403 4.04 20.21 5.18
CA VAL A 403 4.25 21.32 6.11
C VAL A 403 3.17 22.35 5.85
N THR A 404 2.27 22.55 6.80
CA THR A 404 1.12 23.45 6.64
C THR A 404 1.19 24.58 7.65
N ILE A 405 1.11 25.82 7.17
CA ILE A 405 1.08 27.04 7.96
C ILE A 405 -0.36 27.54 8.02
N PHE A 406 -0.98 27.36 9.17
CA PHE A 406 -2.31 27.87 9.50
C PHE A 406 -2.20 29.24 10.16
N ARG A 407 -3.07 30.17 9.77
CA ARG A 407 -3.26 31.48 10.39
C ARG A 407 -4.59 31.50 11.12
N ASN A 408 -4.61 32.03 12.34
CA ASN A 408 -5.82 32.14 13.15
C ASN A 408 -6.69 33.33 12.72
N ALA A 409 -7.26 33.20 11.52
CA ALA A 409 -8.24 34.10 10.93
C ALA A 409 -8.95 33.38 9.78
N ALA A 410 -10.25 33.61 9.62
CA ALA A 410 -10.99 33.17 8.44
C ALA A 410 -10.96 34.28 7.39
N MET A 411 -10.23 34.05 6.29
CA MET A 411 -10.05 35.03 5.20
C MET A 411 -10.48 34.39 3.87
N PRO A 412 -11.77 34.46 3.51
CA PRO A 412 -12.31 33.73 2.36
C PRO A 412 -11.77 34.21 1.02
N ASP A 413 -11.20 35.42 0.92
CA ASP A 413 -10.64 35.97 -0.32
C ASP A 413 -9.11 35.83 -0.39
N PHE A 414 -8.49 35.29 0.67
CA PHE A 414 -7.06 35.13 0.76
C PHE A 414 -6.55 34.07 -0.22
N LYS A 415 -5.50 34.42 -0.96
CA LYS A 415 -4.77 33.50 -1.84
C LYS A 415 -3.53 32.97 -1.13
N GLY A 416 -3.59 31.69 -0.74
CA GLY A 416 -2.44 30.98 -0.18
C GLY A 416 -1.42 30.57 -1.23
N THR A 417 -0.21 30.26 -0.77
CA THR A 417 0.89 29.75 -1.59
C THR A 417 1.08 28.25 -1.35
N TYR A 418 1.01 27.43 -2.39
CA TYR A 418 1.08 25.98 -2.28
C TYR A 418 2.15 25.44 -3.23
N HIS A 419 2.95 24.48 -2.79
CA HIS A 419 3.93 23.87 -3.69
C HIS A 419 4.26 22.41 -3.37
N GLN A 420 4.72 21.68 -4.39
CA GLN A 420 5.09 20.27 -4.32
C GLN A 420 6.59 20.03 -4.52
N ILE A 421 7.18 19.26 -3.63
CA ILE A 421 8.55 18.73 -3.73
C ILE A 421 8.46 17.22 -3.95
N LYS A 422 9.17 16.75 -4.97
CA LYS A 422 9.30 15.34 -5.32
C LYS A 422 10.66 14.83 -4.88
N THR A 423 10.80 13.51 -4.75
CA THR A 423 12.08 12.89 -4.37
C THR A 423 13.20 13.27 -5.35
N ALA A 424 12.87 13.44 -6.63
CA ALA A 424 13.81 13.82 -7.67
C ALA A 424 14.36 15.26 -7.56
N ASP A 425 13.73 16.14 -6.78
CA ASP A 425 14.22 17.52 -6.59
C ASP A 425 15.24 17.64 -5.47
N VAL A 426 15.41 16.59 -4.67
CA VAL A 426 16.30 16.58 -3.50
C VAL A 426 17.71 16.22 -3.93
N ALA A 427 18.66 17.11 -3.67
CA ALA A 427 20.09 16.88 -3.84
C ALA A 427 20.82 17.20 -2.53
N LYS A 428 21.73 16.32 -2.08
CA LYS A 428 22.47 16.51 -0.81
C LYS A 428 21.55 16.80 0.39
N GLN A 429 20.44 16.06 0.51
CA GLN A 429 19.46 16.13 1.61
C GLN A 429 18.55 17.38 1.66
N ALA A 430 18.64 18.30 0.70
CA ALA A 430 17.75 19.46 0.58
C ALA A 430 17.28 19.66 -0.88
N PRO A 431 16.15 20.33 -1.14
CA PRO A 431 15.77 20.69 -2.50
C PRO A 431 16.74 21.71 -3.11
N VAL A 432 16.99 21.61 -4.42
CA VAL A 432 17.90 22.54 -5.14
C VAL A 432 17.37 23.97 -5.19
N SER A 433 16.05 24.15 -5.10
CA SER A 433 15.37 25.45 -5.08
C SER A 433 14.08 25.37 -4.28
N LEU A 434 13.67 26.47 -3.64
CA LEU A 434 12.39 26.62 -2.96
C LEU A 434 11.81 28.00 -3.30
N PRO A 435 10.59 28.09 -3.89
CA PRO A 435 9.76 26.98 -4.38
C PRO A 435 10.37 26.30 -5.61
N ILE A 436 9.88 25.11 -5.93
CA ILE A 436 10.25 24.41 -7.16
C ILE A 436 9.57 25.09 -8.36
N PRO A 437 10.30 25.50 -9.42
CA PRO A 437 9.71 26.12 -10.60
C PRO A 437 8.71 25.20 -11.34
N GLY A 438 7.72 25.80 -12.01
CA GLY A 438 6.79 25.11 -12.91
C GLY A 438 5.39 24.91 -12.33
N ASN A 439 4.66 23.89 -12.81
CA ASN A 439 3.26 23.60 -12.46
C ASN A 439 3.06 23.02 -11.04
N ARG A 440 4.14 22.90 -10.26
CA ARG A 440 4.13 22.39 -8.89
C ARG A 440 4.10 23.51 -7.86
N PHE A 441 3.94 24.76 -8.30
CA PHE A 441 3.73 25.94 -7.49
C PHE A 441 2.41 26.59 -7.91
N ASN A 442 1.47 26.75 -6.98
CA ASN A 442 0.18 27.39 -7.26
C ASN A 442 -0.20 28.39 -6.17
N ARG A 443 -0.96 29.41 -6.58
CA ARG A 443 -1.54 30.43 -5.71
C ARG A 443 -3.05 30.45 -5.94
N THR A 444 -3.78 29.82 -5.02
CA THR A 444 -5.24 29.68 -5.11
C THR A 444 -5.92 30.13 -3.82
N ASN A 445 -7.19 30.49 -3.95
CA ASN A 445 -8.06 30.74 -2.83
C ASN A 445 -8.53 29.41 -2.23
N GLN A 446 -8.44 29.25 -0.91
CA GLN A 446 -8.83 28.02 -0.21
C GLN A 446 -10.33 27.70 -0.32
N ALA A 447 -11.18 28.69 -0.60
CA ALA A 447 -12.61 28.48 -0.86
C ALA A 447 -12.85 27.52 -2.04
N ASN A 448 -11.90 27.42 -2.98
CA ASN A 448 -11.97 26.46 -4.08
C ASN A 448 -11.91 25.00 -3.61
N PHE A 449 -11.27 24.70 -2.47
CA PHE A 449 -11.23 23.34 -1.91
C PHE A 449 -12.63 22.87 -1.51
N GLY A 450 -13.49 23.79 -1.06
CA GLY A 450 -14.88 23.50 -0.69
C GLY A 450 -15.76 23.05 -1.86
N LYS A 451 -15.36 23.34 -3.10
CA LYS A 451 -16.12 23.02 -4.33
C LYS A 451 -15.99 21.55 -4.75
N ILE A 452 -15.01 20.84 -4.21
CA ILE A 452 -14.81 19.41 -4.47
C ILE A 452 -15.39 18.63 -3.27
N PRO A 453 -16.27 17.63 -3.48
CA PRO A 453 -16.85 16.84 -2.39
C PRO A 453 -15.76 16.23 -1.50
N GLY A 454 -15.92 16.34 -0.18
CA GLY A 454 -14.91 15.92 0.81
C GLY A 454 -13.84 16.97 1.11
N SER A 455 -13.87 18.10 0.40
CA SER A 455 -12.97 19.24 0.55
C SER A 455 -11.48 18.90 0.58
N PRO A 456 -10.96 18.13 -0.40
CA PRO A 456 -9.53 17.84 -0.47
C PRO A 456 -8.71 19.12 -0.69
N ILE A 457 -7.49 19.19 -0.14
CA ILE A 457 -6.56 20.31 -0.32
C ILE A 457 -5.81 20.15 -1.66
N ALA A 458 -6.58 20.12 -2.75
CA ALA A 458 -6.11 19.85 -4.09
C ALA A 458 -5.70 21.15 -4.80
N TYR A 459 -4.66 21.81 -4.30
CA TYR A 459 -4.24 23.14 -4.77
C TYR A 459 -3.77 23.21 -6.22
N TRP A 460 -3.47 22.09 -6.87
CA TRP A 460 -3.02 22.05 -8.27
C TRP A 460 -4.18 22.04 -9.27
N VAL A 461 -5.41 21.80 -8.83
CA VAL A 461 -6.56 21.68 -9.73
C VAL A 461 -6.90 23.03 -10.34
N LYS A 462 -7.19 23.04 -11.64
CA LYS A 462 -7.60 24.27 -12.34
C LYS A 462 -9.11 24.48 -12.24
N LYS A 463 -9.56 25.64 -12.72
CA LYS A 463 -10.97 26.07 -12.63
C LYS A 463 -11.94 25.10 -13.31
N SER A 464 -11.58 24.60 -14.47
CA SER A 464 -12.38 23.63 -15.23
C SER A 464 -12.63 22.34 -14.43
N THR A 465 -11.65 21.86 -13.67
CA THR A 465 -11.77 20.65 -12.84
C THR A 465 -12.85 20.81 -11.76
N TYR A 466 -12.77 21.82 -10.88
CA TYR A 466 -13.80 21.98 -9.83
C TYR A 466 -15.17 22.42 -10.39
N GLN A 467 -15.20 23.12 -11.53
CA GLN A 467 -16.47 23.43 -12.22
C GLN A 467 -17.19 22.17 -12.69
N SER A 468 -16.46 21.11 -13.06
CA SER A 468 -17.06 19.83 -13.41
C SER A 468 -17.83 19.19 -12.25
N TYR A 469 -17.40 19.41 -11.00
CA TYR A 469 -18.12 18.98 -9.80
C TYR A 469 -19.34 19.85 -9.49
N GLU A 470 -19.28 21.15 -9.78
CA GLU A 470 -20.40 22.08 -9.56
C GLU A 470 -21.51 21.89 -10.60
N GLN A 471 -21.15 21.50 -11.83
CA GLN A 471 -22.07 21.46 -12.98
C GLN A 471 -22.68 20.09 -13.25
N ASN A 472 -22.05 19.02 -12.77
CA ASN A 472 -22.49 17.65 -13.04
C ASN A 472 -22.88 16.93 -11.75
N PRO A 473 -23.87 16.02 -11.79
CA PRO A 473 -24.15 15.13 -10.66
C PRO A 473 -22.93 14.23 -10.38
N THR A 474 -22.81 13.76 -9.14
CA THR A 474 -21.85 12.71 -8.82
C THR A 474 -22.39 11.35 -9.24
N LEU A 475 -21.51 10.35 -9.41
CA LEU A 475 -21.95 9.00 -9.75
C LEU A 475 -22.97 8.47 -8.74
N MET A 476 -22.78 8.75 -7.45
CA MET A 476 -23.67 8.40 -6.33
C MET A 476 -25.06 9.02 -6.45
N ASP A 477 -25.19 10.20 -7.07
CA ASP A 477 -26.48 10.86 -7.28
C ASP A 477 -27.32 10.16 -8.36
N VAL A 478 -26.67 9.39 -9.26
CA VAL A 478 -27.31 8.70 -10.38
C VAL A 478 -27.44 7.19 -10.10
N TYR A 479 -26.37 6.56 -9.62
CA TYR A 479 -26.28 5.14 -9.32
C TYR A 479 -25.40 4.90 -8.08
N HIS A 480 -25.93 4.17 -7.08
CA HIS A 480 -25.19 3.89 -5.86
C HIS A 480 -24.11 2.81 -6.11
N PRO A 481 -22.81 3.08 -5.91
CA PRO A 481 -21.79 2.04 -5.91
C PRO A 481 -21.87 1.23 -4.62
N GLU A 482 -21.89 -0.09 -4.74
CA GLU A 482 -22.19 -1.05 -3.68
C GLU A 482 -20.96 -1.86 -3.27
N VAL A 483 -20.88 -2.18 -1.97
CA VAL A 483 -19.90 -3.12 -1.42
C VAL A 483 -20.48 -4.53 -1.39
N GLY A 484 -19.69 -5.52 -1.81
CA GLY A 484 -20.12 -6.91 -1.82
C GLY A 484 -19.95 -7.67 -0.50
N MET A 485 -20.02 -8.99 -0.62
CA MET A 485 -19.89 -9.93 0.50
C MET A 485 -18.48 -9.94 1.10
N THR A 486 -18.41 -10.12 2.43
CA THR A 486 -17.20 -10.57 3.14
C THR A 486 -17.44 -11.97 3.71
N THR A 487 -16.80 -13.00 3.16
CA THR A 487 -16.98 -14.41 3.60
C THR A 487 -16.42 -14.70 4.99
N SER A 488 -15.46 -13.89 5.45
CA SER A 488 -14.68 -14.07 6.69
C SER A 488 -13.83 -15.35 6.76
N ASN A 489 -13.93 -16.26 5.77
CA ASN A 489 -13.03 -17.39 5.56
C ASN A 489 -12.97 -17.81 4.08
N ASN A 490 -12.14 -17.12 3.30
CA ASN A 490 -11.94 -17.42 1.88
C ASN A 490 -11.42 -18.84 1.62
N LYS A 491 -10.62 -19.42 2.54
CA LYS A 491 -10.12 -20.80 2.38
C LYS A 491 -11.24 -21.82 2.37
N LEU A 492 -12.33 -21.56 3.07
CA LEU A 492 -13.48 -22.46 3.12
C LEU A 492 -14.46 -22.22 1.98
N PHE A 493 -14.72 -20.96 1.63
CA PHE A 493 -15.87 -20.61 0.79
C PHE A 493 -15.54 -20.17 -0.64
N VAL A 494 -14.26 -19.94 -0.98
CA VAL A 494 -13.84 -19.43 -2.30
C VAL A 494 -12.86 -20.41 -2.94
N ARG A 495 -13.01 -20.66 -4.24
CA ARG A 495 -12.15 -21.51 -5.06
C ARG A 495 -11.81 -20.81 -6.37
N LYS A 496 -10.74 -21.22 -7.04
CA LYS A 496 -10.62 -21.04 -8.49
C LYS A 496 -11.54 -22.05 -9.19
N TRP A 497 -12.13 -21.66 -10.30
CA TRP A 497 -13.14 -22.50 -10.99
C TRP A 497 -12.59 -23.88 -11.37
N PHE A 498 -11.30 -23.97 -11.72
CA PHE A 498 -10.65 -25.23 -12.10
C PHE A 498 -10.36 -26.17 -10.93
N GLU A 499 -10.55 -25.74 -9.68
CA GLU A 499 -10.30 -26.59 -8.50
C GLU A 499 -11.43 -27.58 -8.24
N VAL A 500 -12.65 -27.28 -8.67
CA VAL A 500 -13.87 -28.05 -8.36
C VAL A 500 -14.48 -28.65 -9.63
N SER A 501 -15.39 -29.61 -9.49
CA SER A 501 -16.11 -30.16 -10.64
C SER A 501 -16.90 -29.07 -11.37
N MET A 502 -16.75 -28.99 -12.70
CA MET A 502 -17.48 -28.01 -13.51
C MET A 502 -19.00 -28.24 -13.48
N THR A 503 -19.46 -29.48 -13.19
CA THR A 503 -20.88 -29.80 -13.05
C THR A 503 -21.54 -29.13 -11.84
N GLU A 504 -20.75 -28.82 -10.80
CA GLU A 504 -21.19 -28.16 -9.57
C GLU A 504 -21.13 -26.62 -9.65
N CYS A 505 -20.66 -26.08 -10.79
CA CYS A 505 -20.53 -24.66 -11.04
C CYS A 505 -21.75 -24.11 -11.79
N ASN A 506 -22.31 -23.00 -11.30
CA ASN A 506 -23.42 -22.29 -11.94
C ASN A 506 -22.90 -21.15 -12.83
N MET A 507 -22.27 -21.52 -13.94
CA MET A 507 -21.66 -20.52 -14.83
C MET A 507 -22.67 -19.88 -15.77
N PHE A 508 -23.73 -20.63 -16.15
CA PHE A 508 -24.60 -20.26 -17.26
C PHE A 508 -26.12 -20.34 -16.95
N ASP A 509 -26.58 -21.29 -16.11
CA ASP A 509 -27.96 -21.82 -16.25
C ASP A 509 -28.87 -21.76 -15.01
N GLY A 510 -28.47 -21.14 -13.90
CA GLY A 510 -29.39 -20.88 -12.77
C GLY A 510 -29.91 -22.14 -12.02
N LYS A 511 -29.31 -23.33 -12.23
CA LYS A 511 -29.62 -24.57 -11.47
C LYS A 511 -29.25 -24.44 -9.99
N GLU A 512 -29.77 -25.31 -9.12
CA GLU A 512 -29.33 -25.43 -7.71
C GLU A 512 -27.92 -26.05 -7.61
N ASN A 513 -26.92 -25.33 -8.11
CA ASN A 513 -25.51 -25.69 -8.06
C ASN A 513 -24.84 -25.06 -6.82
N LYS A 514 -23.69 -25.57 -6.40
CA LYS A 514 -23.00 -25.13 -5.18
C LYS A 514 -22.15 -23.88 -5.41
N TRP A 515 -21.44 -23.82 -6.52
CA TRP A 515 -20.43 -22.80 -6.78
C TRP A 515 -20.91 -21.76 -7.79
N PHE A 516 -20.78 -20.48 -7.47
CA PHE A 516 -21.21 -19.37 -8.34
C PHE A 516 -20.04 -18.44 -8.65
N PRO A 517 -19.98 -17.85 -9.87
CA PRO A 517 -18.98 -16.84 -10.20
C PRO A 517 -18.87 -15.73 -9.16
N TYR A 518 -17.65 -15.39 -8.77
CA TYR A 518 -17.38 -14.47 -7.67
C TYR A 518 -16.40 -13.36 -8.08
N ALA A 519 -16.91 -12.15 -8.24
CA ALA A 519 -16.12 -10.97 -8.55
C ALA A 519 -15.40 -10.47 -7.29
N LYS A 520 -14.15 -10.90 -7.10
CA LYS A 520 -13.36 -10.59 -5.90
C LYS A 520 -12.35 -9.45 -6.04
N GLY A 521 -12.49 -8.66 -7.10
CA GLY A 521 -11.41 -7.81 -7.60
C GLY A 521 -10.32 -8.64 -8.28
N GLY A 522 -9.07 -8.18 -8.27
CA GLY A 522 -7.96 -8.87 -8.91
C GLY A 522 -6.88 -7.92 -9.42
N GLY A 523 -6.21 -8.33 -10.50
CA GLY A 523 -5.20 -7.51 -11.16
C GLY A 523 -5.77 -6.32 -11.93
N TYR A 524 -4.87 -5.56 -12.55
CA TYR A 524 -5.25 -4.47 -13.46
C TYR A 524 -5.79 -5.04 -14.78
N ARG A 525 -7.06 -4.74 -15.09
CA ARG A 525 -7.67 -5.06 -16.39
C ARG A 525 -8.91 -4.20 -16.62
N LYS A 526 -9.02 -3.59 -17.80
CA LYS A 526 -10.18 -2.81 -18.22
C LYS A 526 -11.17 -3.65 -19.03
N TRP A 527 -12.40 -3.16 -19.12
CA TRP A 527 -13.49 -3.60 -19.99
C TRP A 527 -14.13 -4.97 -19.66
N PHE A 528 -13.36 -6.05 -19.53
CA PHE A 528 -13.88 -7.41 -19.28
C PHE A 528 -12.80 -8.36 -18.73
N GLY A 529 -13.18 -9.38 -17.95
CA GLY A 529 -12.28 -10.48 -17.50
C GLY A 529 -11.98 -10.49 -16.01
N LEU A 530 -10.94 -11.25 -15.60
CA LEU A 530 -10.66 -11.62 -14.19
C LEU A 530 -11.75 -12.47 -13.54
N GLU A 531 -12.48 -13.18 -14.39
CA GLU A 531 -13.52 -14.11 -13.99
C GLU A 531 -12.87 -15.48 -13.77
N ASN A 532 -12.22 -15.66 -12.61
CA ASN A 532 -11.55 -16.93 -12.30
C ASN A 532 -11.84 -17.49 -10.91
N GLU A 533 -12.71 -16.84 -10.14
CA GLU A 533 -13.10 -17.24 -8.80
C GLU A 533 -14.57 -17.58 -8.73
N ILE A 534 -14.87 -18.52 -7.84
CA ILE A 534 -16.20 -19.00 -7.53
C ILE A 534 -16.40 -19.07 -6.02
N VAL A 535 -17.63 -18.89 -5.57
CA VAL A 535 -18.01 -18.90 -4.15
C VAL A 535 -19.11 -19.91 -3.89
N ASN A 536 -19.05 -20.60 -2.76
CA ASN A 536 -20.10 -21.51 -2.33
C ASN A 536 -21.35 -20.70 -1.93
N TRP A 537 -22.36 -20.72 -2.80
CA TRP A 537 -23.66 -20.09 -2.56
C TRP A 537 -24.81 -21.10 -2.52
N ALA A 538 -24.50 -22.39 -2.27
CA ALA A 538 -25.51 -23.42 -2.11
C ALA A 538 -26.58 -23.02 -1.08
N HIS A 539 -27.83 -23.36 -1.37
CA HIS A 539 -28.99 -23.05 -0.53
C HIS A 539 -29.01 -21.57 -0.11
N ASN A 540 -28.79 -20.67 -1.07
CA ASN A 540 -28.77 -19.21 -0.87
C ASN A 540 -27.74 -18.75 0.18
N GLY A 541 -26.55 -19.35 0.16
CA GLY A 541 -25.41 -18.96 1.00
C GLY A 541 -25.56 -19.34 2.49
N GLN A 542 -26.41 -20.32 2.82
CA GLN A 542 -26.72 -20.72 4.21
C GLN A 542 -25.46 -20.98 5.05
N SER A 543 -24.46 -21.65 4.48
CA SER A 543 -23.19 -21.97 5.15
C SER A 543 -22.39 -20.70 5.52
N ILE A 544 -22.35 -19.70 4.63
CA ILE A 544 -21.67 -18.42 4.85
C ILE A 544 -22.45 -17.59 5.88
N LYS A 545 -23.77 -17.47 5.73
CA LYS A 545 -24.64 -16.70 6.64
C LYS A 545 -24.55 -17.20 8.10
N ASN A 546 -24.41 -18.51 8.27
CA ASN A 546 -24.26 -19.15 9.58
C ASN A 546 -22.83 -19.20 10.10
N TYR A 547 -21.82 -18.84 9.29
CA TYR A 547 -20.43 -18.93 9.71
C TYR A 547 -20.12 -17.98 10.86
N ARG A 548 -19.58 -18.52 11.95
CA ARG A 548 -19.11 -17.78 13.13
C ARG A 548 -17.66 -18.18 13.40
N LYS A 549 -16.73 -17.25 13.26
CA LYS A 549 -15.33 -17.50 13.57
C LYS A 549 -15.12 -17.34 15.09
N TYR A 550 -14.66 -18.41 15.74
CA TYR A 550 -14.40 -18.42 17.18
C TYR A 550 -13.43 -17.28 17.56
N GLY A 551 -13.81 -16.44 18.53
CA GLY A 551 -13.02 -15.30 18.99
C GLY A 551 -12.92 -14.08 18.04
N ALA A 552 -13.65 -14.06 16.91
CA ALA A 552 -13.58 -12.93 15.98
C ALA A 552 -14.60 -11.82 16.30
N GLN A 553 -14.17 -10.55 16.21
CA GLN A 553 -15.07 -9.38 16.30
C GLN A 553 -15.96 -9.17 15.05
N LYS A 554 -15.69 -9.87 13.93
CA LYS A 554 -16.46 -9.76 12.68
C LYS A 554 -16.82 -11.15 12.17
N THR A 555 -18.11 -11.39 11.94
CA THR A 555 -18.67 -12.59 11.30
C THR A 555 -18.64 -12.44 9.77
N ALA A 556 -19.04 -13.47 9.02
CA ALA A 556 -19.36 -13.26 7.61
C ALA A 556 -20.42 -12.15 7.48
N ALA A 557 -20.29 -11.31 6.46
CA ALA A 557 -21.20 -10.21 6.18
C ALA A 557 -21.66 -10.30 4.72
N VAL A 558 -22.86 -10.81 4.54
CA VAL A 558 -23.56 -10.82 3.27
C VAL A 558 -24.26 -9.46 3.13
N ARG A 559 -24.01 -8.75 2.03
CA ARG A 559 -24.51 -7.39 1.78
C ARG A 559 -25.06 -7.32 0.36
N ASN A 560 -26.03 -6.44 0.14
CA ASN A 560 -26.53 -6.12 -1.19
C ASN A 560 -26.93 -7.35 -2.02
N GLU A 561 -27.53 -8.35 -1.38
CA GLU A 561 -27.99 -9.59 -2.02
C GLU A 561 -28.98 -9.32 -3.17
N ASN A 562 -29.73 -8.21 -3.07
CA ASN A 562 -30.66 -7.79 -4.10
C ASN A 562 -29.98 -7.47 -5.44
N ASP A 563 -28.66 -7.26 -5.45
CA ASP A 563 -27.87 -6.98 -6.66
C ASP A 563 -27.09 -8.18 -7.17
N TYR A 564 -27.14 -9.31 -6.46
CA TYR A 564 -26.52 -10.53 -6.95
C TYR A 564 -27.16 -10.96 -8.27
N PHE A 565 -26.34 -11.54 -9.13
CA PHE A 565 -26.70 -12.07 -10.44
C PHE A 565 -27.12 -11.02 -11.47
N LYS A 566 -27.14 -9.72 -11.12
CA LYS A 566 -27.38 -8.63 -12.06
C LYS A 566 -26.13 -8.31 -12.90
N ILE A 567 -26.35 -7.85 -14.12
CA ILE A 567 -25.30 -7.27 -14.95
C ILE A 567 -24.94 -5.89 -14.39
N GLY A 568 -23.66 -5.65 -14.13
CA GLY A 568 -23.16 -4.41 -13.56
C GLY A 568 -21.79 -4.02 -14.08
N ILE A 569 -21.09 -3.21 -13.29
CA ILE A 569 -19.69 -2.84 -13.50
C ILE A 569 -18.97 -3.11 -12.18
N THR A 570 -17.85 -3.80 -12.23
CA THR A 570 -17.02 -4.11 -11.06
C THR A 570 -15.62 -3.51 -11.22
N TRP A 571 -14.99 -3.15 -10.11
CA TRP A 571 -13.59 -2.72 -10.08
C TRP A 571 -12.86 -3.37 -8.91
N SER A 572 -11.53 -3.31 -8.94
CA SER A 572 -10.71 -3.79 -7.84
C SER A 572 -10.48 -2.67 -6.84
N ALA A 573 -10.90 -2.88 -5.59
CA ALA A 573 -10.75 -1.90 -4.53
C ALA A 573 -9.27 -1.59 -4.28
N VAL A 574 -8.39 -2.60 -4.32
CA VAL A 574 -6.95 -2.42 -4.14
C VAL A 574 -6.23 -2.56 -5.48
N THR A 575 -5.48 -1.54 -5.89
CA THR A 575 -4.64 -1.56 -7.09
C THR A 575 -3.36 -0.76 -6.86
N SER A 576 -2.23 -1.25 -7.39
CA SER A 576 -0.96 -0.51 -7.44
C SER A 576 -0.76 0.25 -8.76
N GLY A 577 -1.66 0.05 -9.73
CA GLY A 577 -1.68 0.76 -11.00
C GLY A 577 -2.81 1.81 -11.07
N ARG A 578 -3.22 2.16 -12.28
CA ARG A 578 -4.39 3.03 -12.51
C ARG A 578 -5.68 2.34 -12.08
N PHE A 579 -6.76 3.12 -11.97
CA PHE A 579 -8.08 2.55 -11.77
C PHE A 579 -8.49 1.76 -13.03
N SER A 580 -9.26 0.69 -12.83
CA SER A 580 -9.77 -0.11 -13.93
C SER A 580 -11.12 -0.72 -13.56
N ALA A 581 -12.11 -0.49 -14.41
CA ALA A 581 -13.46 -1.03 -14.29
C ALA A 581 -13.74 -2.03 -15.42
N ARG A 582 -14.57 -3.02 -15.13
CA ARG A 582 -14.93 -4.11 -16.05
C ARG A 582 -16.43 -4.35 -16.01
N LEU A 583 -16.99 -4.79 -17.12
CA LEU A 583 -18.34 -5.32 -17.15
C LEU A 583 -18.42 -6.53 -16.21
N LEU A 584 -19.39 -6.50 -15.29
CA LEU A 584 -19.77 -7.64 -14.46
C LEU A 584 -20.92 -8.38 -15.17
N PRO A 585 -20.74 -9.63 -15.62
CA PRO A 585 -21.83 -10.38 -16.27
C PRO A 585 -22.95 -10.73 -15.29
N ALA A 586 -24.06 -11.22 -15.86
CA ALA A 586 -25.11 -11.85 -15.06
C ALA A 586 -24.56 -13.07 -14.29
N ASN A 587 -25.34 -13.59 -13.35
CA ASN A 587 -25.01 -14.78 -12.55
C ASN A 587 -23.78 -14.65 -11.63
N HIS A 588 -23.22 -13.45 -11.46
CA HIS A 588 -22.12 -13.20 -10.54
C HIS A 588 -22.59 -12.72 -9.16
N ILE A 589 -21.84 -13.14 -8.14
CA ILE A 589 -21.83 -12.54 -6.81
C ILE A 589 -20.57 -11.68 -6.71
N PHE A 590 -20.60 -10.58 -5.98
CA PHE A 590 -19.45 -9.68 -5.84
C PHE A 590 -18.97 -9.57 -4.39
N ASP A 591 -17.68 -9.33 -4.21
CA ASP A 591 -17.04 -9.20 -2.90
C ASP A 591 -16.76 -7.74 -2.49
N SER A 592 -16.34 -7.56 -1.25
CA SER A 592 -15.83 -6.29 -0.75
C SER A 592 -14.63 -5.69 -1.52
N GLY A 593 -13.70 -6.51 -2.03
CA GLY A 593 -12.58 -6.11 -2.89
C GLY A 593 -12.91 -5.97 -4.38
N GLY A 594 -14.08 -6.45 -4.80
CA GLY A 594 -14.69 -6.40 -6.13
C GLY A 594 -15.99 -5.61 -6.10
N SER A 595 -15.96 -4.46 -5.42
CA SER A 595 -17.12 -3.57 -5.31
C SER A 595 -17.68 -3.22 -6.69
N SER A 596 -18.98 -3.02 -6.76
CA SER A 596 -19.70 -3.00 -8.03
C SER A 596 -20.80 -1.94 -8.05
N ILE A 597 -21.23 -1.55 -9.24
CA ILE A 597 -22.34 -0.63 -9.48
C ILE A 597 -23.26 -1.23 -10.54
N PHE A 598 -24.56 -0.96 -10.45
CA PHE A 598 -25.57 -1.60 -11.29
C PHE A 598 -26.39 -0.57 -12.09
N PRO A 599 -25.79 0.11 -13.11
CA PRO A 599 -26.53 1.02 -13.97
C PRO A 599 -27.60 0.32 -14.81
N SER A 600 -28.57 1.10 -15.30
CA SER A 600 -29.55 0.62 -16.28
C SER A 600 -28.87 0.08 -17.54
N SER A 601 -29.57 -0.76 -18.31
CA SER A 601 -29.06 -1.27 -19.59
C SER A 601 -28.69 -0.16 -20.58
N GLU A 602 -29.39 0.97 -20.51
CA GLU A 602 -29.19 2.12 -21.39
C GLU A 602 -27.97 2.97 -21.03
N ASP A 603 -27.52 2.96 -19.76
CA ASP A 603 -26.42 3.81 -19.29
C ASP A 603 -25.13 3.02 -19.02
N ARG A 604 -25.23 1.72 -18.77
CA ARG A 604 -24.10 0.86 -18.36
C ARG A 604 -22.88 0.99 -19.27
N ILE A 605 -23.07 1.06 -20.58
CA ILE A 605 -21.95 1.19 -21.53
C ILE A 605 -21.26 2.56 -21.38
N MET A 606 -22.04 3.63 -21.26
CA MET A 606 -21.50 4.98 -21.10
C MET A 606 -20.78 5.12 -19.75
N ILE A 607 -21.38 4.64 -18.65
CA ILE A 607 -20.76 4.65 -17.33
C ILE A 607 -19.46 3.85 -17.30
N LEU A 608 -19.41 2.68 -17.93
CA LEU A 608 -18.16 1.91 -18.04
C LEU A 608 -17.08 2.67 -18.83
N GLY A 609 -17.47 3.41 -19.87
CA GLY A 609 -16.59 4.31 -20.61
C GLY A 609 -16.00 5.41 -19.74
N ILE A 610 -16.86 6.14 -19.02
CA ILE A 610 -16.46 7.22 -18.12
C ILE A 610 -15.52 6.65 -17.03
N MET A 611 -15.88 5.53 -16.41
CA MET A 611 -15.10 4.90 -15.33
C MET A 611 -13.69 4.47 -15.77
N ASN A 612 -13.45 4.20 -17.05
CA ASN A 612 -12.14 3.82 -17.59
C ASN A 612 -11.41 4.97 -18.32
N SER A 613 -11.96 6.18 -18.28
CA SER A 613 -11.38 7.38 -18.88
C SER A 613 -10.32 8.03 -17.99
N ILE A 614 -9.40 8.79 -18.60
CA ILE A 614 -8.39 9.58 -17.90
C ILE A 614 -9.00 10.57 -16.90
N ILE A 615 -10.21 11.07 -17.15
CA ILE A 615 -10.92 11.99 -16.26
C ILE A 615 -11.25 11.33 -14.93
N MET A 616 -11.69 10.06 -14.96
CA MET A 616 -12.00 9.32 -13.75
C MET A 616 -10.73 9.06 -12.93
N ASP A 617 -9.64 8.66 -13.60
CA ASP A 617 -8.33 8.47 -12.95
C ASP A 617 -7.86 9.75 -12.23
N GLU A 618 -7.89 10.90 -12.91
CA GLU A 618 -7.41 12.16 -12.37
C GLU A 618 -8.28 12.68 -11.21
N ASN A 619 -9.61 12.61 -11.35
CA ASN A 619 -10.53 12.99 -10.27
C ASN A 619 -10.43 12.05 -9.07
N LEU A 620 -10.16 10.77 -9.30
CA LEU A 620 -9.93 9.82 -8.21
C LEU A 620 -8.64 10.14 -7.46
N LEU A 621 -7.55 10.48 -8.15
CA LEU A 621 -6.28 10.88 -7.51
C LEU A 621 -6.39 12.17 -6.70
N ILE A 622 -7.24 13.12 -7.14
CA ILE A 622 -7.56 14.33 -6.37
C ILE A 622 -8.19 14.00 -5.01
N LYS A 623 -9.00 12.95 -4.94
CA LYS A 623 -9.77 12.58 -3.74
C LYS A 623 -9.08 11.54 -2.87
N ASN A 624 -8.47 10.55 -3.50
CA ASN A 624 -7.85 9.40 -2.87
C ASN A 624 -6.61 8.99 -3.67
N PRO A 625 -5.43 9.57 -3.38
CA PRO A 625 -4.16 9.19 -4.03
C PRO A 625 -3.57 7.88 -3.48
N THR A 626 -4.34 7.08 -2.73
CA THR A 626 -3.87 5.81 -2.16
C THR A 626 -4.23 4.62 -3.06
N LEU A 627 -3.74 3.44 -2.69
CA LEU A 627 -3.96 2.21 -3.45
C LEU A 627 -5.36 1.60 -3.27
N ASN A 628 -6.19 2.14 -2.37
CA ASN A 628 -7.44 1.52 -1.97
C ASN A 628 -8.65 2.42 -2.27
N PHE A 629 -9.35 2.14 -3.36
CA PHE A 629 -10.52 2.84 -3.84
C PHE A 629 -11.82 2.21 -3.30
N GLN A 630 -12.46 2.91 -2.38
CA GLN A 630 -13.74 2.50 -1.80
C GLN A 630 -14.92 2.93 -2.68
N PRO A 631 -16.09 2.28 -2.57
CA PRO A 631 -17.30 2.66 -3.31
C PRO A 631 -17.66 4.15 -3.16
N SER A 632 -17.47 4.72 -1.98
CA SER A 632 -17.72 6.14 -1.72
C SER A 632 -16.76 7.06 -2.48
N ASP A 633 -15.53 6.63 -2.72
CA ASP A 633 -14.54 7.41 -3.47
C ASP A 633 -15.03 7.53 -4.91
N ILE A 634 -15.35 6.39 -5.53
CA ILE A 634 -15.86 6.30 -6.92
C ILE A 634 -17.21 7.02 -7.06
N GLY A 635 -18.12 6.80 -6.12
CA GLY A 635 -19.46 7.42 -6.16
C GLY A 635 -19.43 8.94 -6.11
N SER A 636 -18.41 9.52 -5.49
CA SER A 636 -18.33 10.97 -5.31
C SER A 636 -17.73 11.74 -6.51
N LEU A 637 -17.43 11.05 -7.60
CA LEU A 637 -16.81 11.63 -8.80
C LEU A 637 -17.88 12.15 -9.77
N PRO A 638 -17.63 13.24 -10.51
CA PRO A 638 -18.62 13.88 -11.35
C PRO A 638 -18.88 13.05 -12.61
N VAL A 639 -20.14 12.88 -12.98
CA VAL A 639 -20.56 12.14 -14.17
C VAL A 639 -21.43 12.98 -15.07
N ILE A 640 -21.06 13.06 -16.34
CA ILE A 640 -21.89 13.71 -17.36
C ILE A 640 -23.14 12.86 -17.65
N SER A 641 -24.28 13.51 -17.81
CA SER A 641 -25.54 12.87 -18.22
C SER A 641 -25.68 12.76 -19.74
N GLN A 642 -24.86 13.49 -20.50
CA GLN A 642 -24.89 13.48 -21.96
C GLN A 642 -24.42 12.13 -22.51
N LYS A 643 -25.26 11.49 -23.33
CA LYS A 643 -24.90 10.29 -24.10
C LYS A 643 -24.15 10.68 -25.38
N ASP A 644 -23.09 9.94 -25.70
CA ASP A 644 -22.38 10.04 -26.98
C ASP A 644 -22.34 8.65 -27.63
N GLY A 645 -23.03 8.50 -28.76
CA GLY A 645 -23.13 7.22 -29.47
C GLY A 645 -21.80 6.71 -30.03
N ARG A 646 -20.83 7.59 -30.30
CA ARG A 646 -19.47 7.20 -30.71
C ARG A 646 -18.75 6.59 -29.52
N ALA A 647 -18.79 7.24 -28.35
CA ALA A 647 -18.20 6.70 -27.13
C ALA A 647 -18.79 5.33 -26.79
N GLU A 648 -20.12 5.17 -26.83
CA GLU A 648 -20.76 3.88 -26.58
C GLU A 648 -20.29 2.77 -27.55
N ASN A 649 -20.14 3.09 -28.83
CA ASN A 649 -19.66 2.15 -29.82
C ASN A 649 -18.21 1.72 -29.54
N VAL A 650 -17.34 2.67 -29.20
CA VAL A 650 -15.94 2.39 -28.86
C VAL A 650 -15.84 1.55 -27.59
N VAL A 651 -16.66 1.83 -26.56
CA VAL A 651 -16.71 0.99 -25.35
C VAL A 651 -17.16 -0.44 -25.68
N LYS A 652 -18.19 -0.62 -26.51
CA LYS A 652 -18.65 -1.96 -26.94
C LYS A 652 -17.54 -2.73 -27.66
N GLN A 653 -16.78 -2.06 -28.53
CA GLN A 653 -15.60 -2.65 -29.18
C GLN A 653 -14.53 -3.06 -28.16
N ASN A 654 -14.25 -2.21 -27.18
CA ASN A 654 -13.25 -2.48 -26.14
C ASN A 654 -13.64 -3.67 -25.25
N ILE A 655 -14.93 -3.78 -24.88
CA ILE A 655 -15.45 -4.96 -24.17
C ILE A 655 -15.21 -6.22 -25.01
N ASN A 656 -15.50 -6.18 -26.31
CA ASN A 656 -15.31 -7.33 -27.18
C ASN A 656 -13.83 -7.71 -27.32
N ILE A 657 -12.95 -6.74 -27.55
CA ILE A 657 -11.50 -6.93 -27.62
C ILE A 657 -10.96 -7.57 -26.33
N ALA A 658 -11.35 -7.03 -25.17
CA ALA A 658 -10.92 -7.54 -23.88
C ALA A 658 -11.52 -8.92 -23.57
N ARG A 659 -12.73 -9.22 -24.05
CA ARG A 659 -13.33 -10.55 -23.93
C ARG A 659 -12.56 -11.58 -24.76
N ILE A 660 -12.33 -11.30 -26.03
CA ILE A 660 -11.54 -12.17 -26.92
C ILE A 660 -10.17 -12.45 -26.31
N ASP A 661 -9.45 -11.42 -25.85
CA ASP A 661 -8.16 -11.59 -25.20
C ASP A 661 -8.25 -12.47 -23.94
N TRP A 662 -9.28 -12.29 -23.10
CA TRP A 662 -9.45 -13.09 -21.87
C TRP A 662 -9.73 -14.57 -22.19
N ASP A 663 -10.66 -14.81 -23.12
CA ASP A 663 -11.13 -16.14 -23.48
C ASP A 663 -10.13 -16.91 -24.35
N THR A 664 -9.05 -16.26 -24.83
CA THR A 664 -7.95 -16.94 -25.54
C THR A 664 -7.02 -17.73 -24.60
N PHE A 665 -7.13 -17.60 -23.28
CA PHE A 665 -6.23 -18.25 -22.33
C PHE A 665 -6.96 -19.15 -21.33
N GLU A 666 -6.31 -20.28 -20.94
CA GLU A 666 -6.86 -21.31 -20.04
C GLU A 666 -7.38 -20.83 -18.67
N ASN A 667 -7.05 -19.60 -18.27
CA ASN A 667 -7.58 -19.01 -17.05
C ASN A 667 -9.07 -18.67 -17.17
N SER A 668 -9.57 -18.46 -18.39
CA SER A 668 -10.99 -18.29 -18.66
C SER A 668 -11.67 -19.66 -18.74
N TRP A 669 -12.84 -19.78 -18.12
CA TRP A 669 -13.71 -20.95 -18.30
C TRP A 669 -14.36 -21.01 -19.69
N ASN A 670 -14.29 -19.93 -20.47
CA ASN A 670 -14.71 -19.89 -21.89
C ASN A 670 -13.53 -20.17 -22.85
N PHE A 671 -12.38 -20.61 -22.35
CA PHE A 671 -11.26 -20.98 -23.22
C PHE A 671 -11.63 -22.17 -24.11
N GLU A 672 -11.59 -21.98 -25.42
CA GLU A 672 -12.02 -22.98 -26.41
C GLU A 672 -10.84 -23.75 -27.03
N LEU A 673 -9.85 -23.05 -27.56
CA LEU A 673 -8.72 -23.61 -28.31
C LEU A 673 -7.48 -22.72 -28.14
N HIS A 674 -6.28 -23.34 -28.12
CA HIS A 674 -5.03 -22.61 -28.02
C HIS A 674 -4.79 -21.70 -29.24
N PRO A 675 -4.34 -20.43 -29.08
CA PRO A 675 -4.23 -19.46 -30.17
C PRO A 675 -3.35 -19.93 -31.35
N LEU A 676 -2.28 -20.68 -31.07
CA LEU A 676 -1.40 -21.22 -32.11
C LEU A 676 -2.02 -22.32 -32.97
N LEU A 677 -3.23 -22.78 -32.63
CA LEU A 677 -3.99 -23.78 -33.37
C LEU A 677 -5.17 -23.18 -34.13
N LEU A 678 -5.52 -21.90 -33.93
CA LEU A 678 -6.73 -21.29 -34.52
C LEU A 678 -6.75 -21.35 -36.06
N HIS A 679 -5.59 -21.24 -36.69
CA HIS A 679 -5.45 -21.04 -38.14
C HIS A 679 -4.92 -22.27 -38.89
N ILE A 680 -4.88 -23.43 -38.23
CA ILE A 680 -4.34 -24.68 -38.85
C ILE A 680 -5.30 -25.28 -39.89
N ALA A 681 -6.57 -24.86 -39.89
CA ALA A 681 -7.63 -25.40 -40.75
C ALA A 681 -8.45 -24.33 -41.51
N ASP A 682 -8.00 -23.06 -41.52
CA ASP A 682 -8.69 -21.96 -42.18
C ASP A 682 -7.91 -21.36 -43.38
N ASP A 683 -8.32 -20.19 -43.87
CA ASP A 683 -7.70 -19.53 -45.02
C ASP A 683 -6.23 -19.14 -44.79
N LYS A 684 -5.79 -19.01 -43.54
CA LYS A 684 -4.41 -18.73 -43.16
C LYS A 684 -3.55 -20.00 -43.06
N GLN A 685 -4.11 -21.19 -43.23
CA GLN A 685 -3.38 -22.47 -43.22
C GLN A 685 -2.18 -22.46 -44.17
N LYS A 686 -2.32 -21.86 -45.37
CA LYS A 686 -1.22 -21.73 -46.34
C LYS A 686 -0.07 -20.86 -45.85
N LYS A 687 -0.34 -19.84 -45.02
CA LYS A 687 0.69 -18.99 -44.39
C LYS A 687 1.44 -19.76 -43.31
N ILE A 688 0.76 -20.67 -42.60
CA ILE A 688 1.36 -21.51 -41.57
C ILE A 688 2.23 -22.61 -42.19
N ASP A 689 1.78 -23.27 -43.27
CA ASP A 689 2.48 -24.39 -43.94
C ASP A 689 2.95 -25.46 -42.94
N GLY A 690 2.14 -25.77 -41.91
CA GLY A 690 2.49 -26.76 -40.89
C GLY A 690 3.66 -26.38 -39.97
N ARG A 691 4.02 -25.10 -39.90
CA ARG A 691 5.15 -24.61 -39.08
C ARG A 691 4.66 -23.82 -37.88
N LEU A 692 5.06 -24.25 -36.69
CA LEU A 692 4.69 -23.62 -35.42
C LEU A 692 5.24 -22.18 -35.30
N GLU A 693 6.45 -21.93 -35.82
CA GLU A 693 7.01 -20.57 -35.89
C GLU A 693 6.13 -19.62 -36.71
N ASN A 694 5.58 -20.08 -37.83
CA ASN A 694 4.66 -19.29 -38.65
C ASN A 694 3.32 -19.07 -37.95
N ALA A 695 2.80 -20.08 -37.24
CA ALA A 695 1.60 -19.94 -36.42
C ALA A 695 1.80 -18.90 -35.31
N PHE A 696 2.97 -18.89 -34.67
CA PHE A 696 3.34 -17.85 -33.70
C PHE A 696 3.45 -16.47 -34.34
N ALA A 697 4.02 -16.35 -35.55
CA ALA A 697 4.07 -15.08 -36.28
C ALA A 697 2.66 -14.53 -36.57
N VAL A 698 1.71 -15.38 -36.99
CA VAL A 698 0.31 -15.00 -37.18
C VAL A 698 -0.33 -14.52 -35.88
N TRP A 699 -0.19 -15.29 -34.80
CA TRP A 699 -0.70 -14.91 -33.49
C TRP A 699 -0.09 -13.59 -32.98
N LYS A 700 1.20 -13.37 -33.22
CA LYS A 700 1.91 -12.14 -32.85
C LYS A 700 1.34 -10.93 -33.58
N ASP A 701 1.08 -11.05 -34.89
CA ASP A 701 0.46 -10.00 -35.69
C ASP A 701 -0.93 -9.66 -35.13
N GLU A 702 -1.76 -10.66 -34.83
CA GLU A 702 -3.12 -10.47 -34.31
C GLU A 702 -3.17 -9.90 -32.90
N ALA A 703 -2.30 -10.38 -32.01
CA ALA A 703 -2.18 -9.86 -30.65
C ALA A 703 -1.70 -8.40 -30.66
N GLN A 704 -0.79 -8.06 -31.59
CA GLN A 704 -0.32 -6.69 -31.77
C GLN A 704 -1.42 -5.79 -32.34
N GLU A 705 -2.15 -6.22 -33.37
CA GLU A 705 -3.29 -5.47 -33.92
C GLU A 705 -4.37 -5.22 -32.86
N ARG A 706 -4.70 -6.24 -32.06
CA ARG A 706 -5.66 -6.13 -30.95
C ARG A 706 -5.18 -5.13 -29.90
N PHE A 707 -3.90 -5.14 -29.56
CA PHE A 707 -3.29 -4.20 -28.62
C PHE A 707 -3.38 -2.76 -29.15
N GLU A 708 -2.96 -2.53 -30.40
CA GLU A 708 -2.97 -1.21 -31.04
C GLU A 708 -4.39 -0.68 -31.17
N LYS A 709 -5.34 -1.54 -31.54
CA LYS A 709 -6.74 -1.18 -31.66
C LYS A 709 -7.34 -0.79 -30.31
N LEU A 710 -7.06 -1.56 -29.25
CA LEU A 710 -7.53 -1.20 -27.92
C LEU A 710 -6.94 0.14 -27.48
N LYS A 711 -5.63 0.32 -27.65
CA LYS A 711 -4.95 1.58 -27.31
C LYS A 711 -5.58 2.77 -28.02
N ALA A 712 -5.73 2.71 -29.35
CA ALA A 712 -6.34 3.77 -30.14
C ALA A 712 -7.78 4.06 -29.72
N ASN A 713 -8.54 3.03 -29.37
CA ASN A 713 -9.90 3.18 -28.85
C ASN A 713 -9.92 3.85 -27.46
N GLU A 714 -9.00 3.52 -26.56
CA GLU A 714 -8.88 4.18 -25.25
C GLU A 714 -8.46 5.66 -25.40
N GLU A 715 -7.56 5.97 -26.34
CA GLU A 715 -7.18 7.34 -26.66
C GLU A 715 -8.35 8.15 -27.25
N GLU A 716 -9.16 7.54 -28.12
CA GLU A 716 -10.38 8.18 -28.65
C GLU A 716 -11.43 8.41 -27.55
N LEU A 717 -11.61 7.47 -26.62
CA LEU A 717 -12.50 7.67 -25.47
C LEU A 717 -12.00 8.82 -24.60
N ASN A 718 -10.70 8.88 -24.31
CA ASN A 718 -10.14 9.99 -23.56
C ASN A 718 -10.40 11.31 -24.28
N ARG A 719 -10.18 11.40 -25.60
CA ARG A 719 -10.49 12.61 -26.38
C ARG A 719 -11.96 13.04 -26.24
N ILE A 720 -12.89 12.11 -26.44
CA ILE A 720 -14.33 12.38 -26.32
C ILE A 720 -14.67 12.88 -24.92
N PHE A 721 -14.19 12.21 -23.87
CA PHE A 721 -14.53 12.62 -22.50
C PHE A 721 -13.85 13.93 -22.10
N ILE A 722 -12.61 14.18 -22.53
CA ILE A 722 -11.91 15.46 -22.30
C ILE A 722 -12.74 16.62 -22.89
N ASP A 723 -13.27 16.44 -24.10
CA ASP A 723 -14.15 17.42 -24.74
C ASP A 723 -15.45 17.63 -23.96
N LEU A 724 -16.12 16.53 -23.57
CA LEU A 724 -17.41 16.59 -22.85
C LEU A 724 -17.30 17.26 -21.47
N TYR A 725 -16.15 17.12 -20.80
CA TYR A 725 -15.90 17.78 -19.51
C TYR A 725 -15.23 19.16 -19.65
N GLY A 726 -14.82 19.57 -20.86
CA GLY A 726 -14.12 20.84 -21.09
C GLY A 726 -12.72 20.89 -20.47
N LEU A 727 -11.99 19.77 -20.48
CA LEU A 727 -10.67 19.62 -19.84
C LEU A 727 -9.49 19.63 -20.85
N ASN A 728 -9.70 20.18 -22.05
CA ASN A 728 -8.72 20.19 -23.14
C ASN A 728 -7.38 20.85 -22.79
N ASP A 729 -7.38 21.83 -21.89
CA ASP A 729 -6.16 22.51 -21.43
C ASP A 729 -5.49 21.81 -20.23
N GLU A 730 -6.09 20.74 -19.71
CA GLU A 730 -5.66 20.01 -18.51
C GLU A 730 -5.10 18.63 -18.83
N LEU A 731 -5.76 17.92 -19.73
CA LEU A 731 -5.54 16.50 -19.97
C LEU A 731 -5.24 16.23 -21.43
N THR A 732 -4.48 15.17 -21.66
CA THR A 732 -4.14 14.70 -22.99
C THR A 732 -4.68 13.28 -23.19
N PRO A 733 -5.08 12.90 -24.42
CA PRO A 733 -5.79 11.65 -24.64
C PRO A 733 -4.89 10.40 -24.59
N GLU A 734 -3.57 10.54 -24.62
CA GLU A 734 -2.61 9.45 -24.84
C GLU A 734 -2.65 8.39 -23.74
N VAL A 735 -2.47 7.13 -24.15
CA VAL A 735 -2.41 5.99 -23.24
C VAL A 735 -1.01 5.38 -23.29
N ALA A 736 -0.41 5.17 -22.12
CA ALA A 736 0.89 4.51 -22.05
C ALA A 736 0.75 3.01 -22.36
N ASP A 737 1.73 2.42 -23.07
CA ASP A 737 1.69 0.99 -23.45
C ASP A 737 1.50 0.06 -22.24
N LYS A 738 2.03 0.43 -21.07
CA LYS A 738 1.90 -0.34 -19.81
C LYS A 738 0.47 -0.37 -19.24
N ASP A 739 -0.38 0.59 -19.64
CA ASP A 739 -1.75 0.74 -19.16
C ASP A 739 -2.76 0.07 -20.11
N VAL A 740 -2.32 -0.46 -21.25
CA VAL A 740 -3.16 -1.24 -22.17
C VAL A 740 -3.30 -2.67 -21.63
N SER A 741 -4.53 -3.08 -21.33
CA SER A 741 -4.77 -4.28 -20.51
C SER A 741 -4.88 -5.63 -21.26
N VAL A 742 -4.74 -5.62 -22.59
CA VAL A 742 -4.65 -6.85 -23.41
C VAL A 742 -3.20 -7.23 -23.65
N ARG A 743 -2.94 -8.52 -23.80
CA ARG A 743 -1.57 -9.04 -23.87
C ARG A 743 -1.06 -8.98 -25.31
N ARG A 744 0.20 -8.57 -25.45
CA ARG A 744 1.00 -8.87 -26.66
C ARG A 744 1.46 -10.33 -26.61
N ALA A 745 1.69 -10.91 -27.78
CA ALA A 745 2.31 -12.23 -27.89
C ALA A 745 3.70 -12.23 -27.24
N ASP A 746 4.03 -13.30 -26.55
CA ASP A 746 5.32 -13.54 -25.91
C ASP A 746 5.73 -14.97 -26.23
N GLU A 747 6.82 -15.10 -26.97
CA GLU A 747 7.22 -16.37 -27.58
C GLU A 747 7.47 -17.46 -26.54
N GLU A 748 8.15 -17.14 -25.44
CA GLU A 748 8.41 -18.10 -24.37
C GLU A 748 7.12 -18.51 -23.64
N ARG A 749 6.31 -17.53 -23.22
CA ARG A 749 5.05 -17.77 -22.51
C ARG A 749 4.06 -18.57 -23.36
N ASP A 750 3.90 -18.21 -24.63
CA ASP A 750 2.89 -18.77 -25.51
C ASP A 750 3.27 -20.18 -26.00
N ILE A 751 4.58 -20.51 -26.09
CA ILE A 751 5.03 -21.89 -26.29
C ILE A 751 4.85 -22.72 -25.02
N LYS A 752 5.15 -22.18 -23.84
CA LYS A 752 4.88 -22.88 -22.57
C LYS A 752 3.39 -23.16 -22.37
N SER A 753 2.50 -22.24 -22.76
CA SER A 753 1.05 -22.48 -22.71
C SER A 753 0.61 -23.54 -23.73
N LEU A 754 1.23 -23.62 -24.92
CA LEU A 754 0.95 -24.69 -25.87
C LEU A 754 1.29 -26.07 -25.29
N LEU A 755 2.42 -26.17 -24.57
CA LEU A 755 2.82 -27.42 -23.90
C LEU A 755 1.86 -27.78 -22.76
N SER A 756 1.35 -26.78 -22.03
CA SER A 756 0.30 -26.99 -21.03
C SER A 756 -1.00 -27.50 -21.66
N TYR A 757 -1.43 -26.88 -22.76
CA TYR A 757 -2.59 -27.31 -23.53
C TYR A 757 -2.43 -28.74 -24.07
N PHE A 758 -1.25 -29.09 -24.59
CA PHE A 758 -0.89 -30.45 -25.00
C PHE A 758 -1.03 -31.44 -23.85
N VAL A 759 -0.50 -31.14 -22.66
CA VAL A 759 -0.69 -31.99 -21.46
C VAL A 759 -2.18 -32.12 -21.12
N GLY A 760 -2.96 -31.05 -21.29
CA GLY A 760 -4.42 -31.09 -21.19
C GLY A 760 -5.09 -32.03 -22.18
N LEU A 761 -4.64 -32.09 -23.43
CA LEU A 761 -5.12 -33.06 -24.42
C LEU A 761 -4.74 -34.50 -24.04
N VAL A 762 -3.53 -34.72 -23.53
CA VAL A 762 -3.08 -36.05 -23.07
C VAL A 762 -3.95 -36.58 -21.94
N PHE A 763 -4.36 -35.72 -21.01
CA PHE A 763 -5.27 -36.12 -19.93
C PHE A 763 -6.75 -36.09 -20.34
N GLY A 764 -7.10 -35.56 -21.52
CA GLY A 764 -8.47 -35.38 -21.98
C GLY A 764 -9.22 -34.22 -21.33
N ARG A 765 -8.51 -33.28 -20.67
CA ARG A 765 -9.13 -32.05 -20.20
C ARG A 765 -9.71 -31.24 -21.36
N TYR A 766 -8.97 -31.20 -22.46
CA TYR A 766 -9.37 -30.59 -23.72
C TYR A 766 -9.47 -31.68 -24.80
N SER A 767 -10.12 -31.35 -25.90
CA SER A 767 -10.15 -32.15 -27.12
C SER A 767 -9.93 -31.27 -28.34
N LEU A 768 -9.43 -31.85 -29.43
CA LEU A 768 -9.39 -31.20 -30.73
C LEU A 768 -10.72 -31.31 -31.49
N ASP A 769 -11.63 -32.18 -31.02
CA ASP A 769 -12.91 -32.49 -31.68
C ASP A 769 -14.11 -31.73 -31.09
N VAL A 770 -13.95 -31.12 -29.91
CA VAL A 770 -14.97 -30.27 -29.27
C VAL A 770 -14.35 -28.99 -28.71
N PRO A 771 -15.03 -27.83 -28.82
CA PRO A 771 -14.50 -26.58 -28.28
C PRO A 771 -14.52 -26.59 -26.75
N GLY A 772 -13.44 -26.11 -26.15
CA GLY A 772 -13.31 -25.89 -24.71
C GLY A 772 -13.13 -27.15 -23.88
N LEU A 773 -13.58 -27.10 -22.62
CA LEU A 773 -13.38 -28.20 -21.68
C LEU A 773 -14.14 -29.46 -22.13
N ALA A 774 -13.38 -30.51 -22.44
CA ALA A 774 -13.94 -31.83 -22.73
C ALA A 774 -14.24 -32.60 -21.43
N TYR A 775 -13.35 -32.50 -20.44
CA TYR A 775 -13.49 -33.14 -19.12
C TYR A 775 -12.87 -32.33 -17.96
N ALA A 776 -13.70 -32.01 -16.96
CA ALA A 776 -13.31 -31.33 -15.73
C ALA A 776 -14.27 -31.74 -14.60
N GLY A 777 -14.36 -33.06 -14.37
CA GLY A 777 -15.33 -33.68 -13.47
C GLY A 777 -16.62 -34.13 -14.19
N GLY A 778 -17.39 -34.99 -13.52
CA GLY A 778 -18.59 -35.62 -14.08
C GLY A 778 -18.29 -36.89 -14.90
N ASP A 779 -19.22 -37.26 -15.78
CA ASP A 779 -19.16 -38.50 -16.56
C ASP A 779 -18.18 -38.39 -17.75
N TRP A 780 -17.27 -39.36 -17.86
CA TRP A 780 -16.34 -39.47 -18.98
C TRP A 780 -17.06 -39.98 -20.24
N SER A 781 -16.78 -39.38 -21.40
CA SER A 781 -17.32 -39.79 -22.70
C SER A 781 -16.21 -39.87 -23.74
N ASN A 782 -16.02 -41.05 -24.32
CA ASN A 782 -15.01 -41.30 -25.36
C ASN A 782 -15.36 -40.62 -26.70
N ASP A 783 -16.63 -40.33 -26.96
CA ASP A 783 -17.10 -39.75 -28.23
C ASP A 783 -16.52 -38.35 -28.48
N LYS A 784 -16.04 -37.69 -27.42
CA LYS A 784 -15.37 -36.39 -27.47
C LYS A 784 -13.93 -36.45 -27.96
N TYR A 785 -13.33 -37.63 -28.15
CA TYR A 785 -11.90 -37.78 -28.46
C TYR A 785 -11.69 -38.73 -29.65
N GLN A 786 -11.62 -38.16 -30.85
CA GLN A 786 -11.41 -38.91 -32.10
C GLN A 786 -10.05 -38.59 -32.71
N SER A 787 -9.71 -37.30 -32.85
CA SER A 787 -8.47 -36.87 -33.51
C SER A 787 -7.23 -37.14 -32.65
N PHE A 788 -7.30 -36.88 -31.35
CA PHE A 788 -6.22 -37.16 -30.39
C PHE A 788 -6.81 -37.83 -29.15
N VAL A 789 -6.63 -39.15 -29.04
CA VAL A 789 -7.19 -39.95 -27.96
C VAL A 789 -6.35 -39.76 -26.68
N PRO A 790 -6.92 -39.35 -25.53
CA PRO A 790 -6.21 -39.22 -24.26
C PRO A 790 -5.51 -40.51 -23.84
N ASN A 791 -4.52 -40.40 -22.94
CA ASN A 791 -3.95 -41.58 -22.29
C ASN A 791 -5.06 -42.37 -21.60
N LYS A 792 -5.03 -43.69 -21.81
CA LYS A 792 -5.96 -44.63 -21.17
C LYS A 792 -5.92 -44.46 -19.65
N ASP A 793 -4.72 -44.45 -19.07
CA ASP A 793 -4.52 -44.27 -17.64
C ASP A 793 -4.32 -42.78 -17.33
N ASN A 794 -4.64 -42.35 -16.10
CA ASN A 794 -4.47 -40.97 -15.65
C ASN A 794 -3.01 -40.64 -15.27
N LEU A 795 -2.05 -41.01 -16.14
CA LEU A 795 -0.64 -40.81 -15.87
C LEU A 795 0.14 -40.45 -17.14
N LEU A 796 1.11 -39.55 -17.00
CA LEU A 796 2.08 -39.20 -18.03
C LEU A 796 3.49 -39.20 -17.44
N LEU A 797 4.35 -40.13 -17.87
CA LEU A 797 5.73 -40.19 -17.36
C LEU A 797 6.59 -39.07 -17.92
N LEU A 798 7.43 -38.51 -17.05
CA LEU A 798 8.41 -37.47 -17.37
C LEU A 798 9.82 -38.07 -17.26
N ASN A 799 10.28 -38.70 -18.34
CA ASN A 799 11.60 -39.36 -18.36
C ASN A 799 12.66 -38.50 -19.03
N ASP A 800 13.88 -38.54 -18.50
CA ASP A 800 15.06 -37.88 -19.06
C ASP A 800 15.63 -38.57 -20.31
N ASP A 801 15.30 -39.84 -20.51
CA ASP A 801 15.66 -40.61 -21.71
C ASP A 801 14.49 -41.49 -22.19
N ARG A 802 14.69 -42.15 -23.33
CA ARG A 802 13.70 -43.01 -23.99
C ARG A 802 13.72 -44.43 -23.40
N TYR A 803 12.97 -44.63 -22.31
CA TYR A 803 12.80 -45.96 -21.68
C TYR A 803 11.58 -46.74 -22.20
N PHE A 804 10.63 -46.04 -22.81
CA PHE A 804 9.42 -46.63 -23.40
C PHE A 804 9.23 -46.13 -24.85
N ASP A 805 8.68 -47.00 -25.68
CA ASP A 805 8.42 -46.75 -27.11
C ASP A 805 6.92 -46.63 -27.42
N ASP A 806 6.10 -46.42 -26.40
CA ASP A 806 4.65 -46.34 -26.47
C ASP A 806 4.11 -45.03 -25.87
N GLU A 807 2.81 -44.98 -25.59
CA GLU A 807 2.08 -43.82 -25.07
C GLU A 807 2.50 -43.37 -23.67
N ARG A 808 3.29 -44.18 -22.95
CA ARG A 808 3.84 -43.78 -21.65
C ARG A 808 4.92 -42.71 -21.79
N ASP A 809 5.60 -42.66 -22.94
CA ASP A 809 6.64 -41.67 -23.21
C ASP A 809 6.03 -40.37 -23.74
N ILE A 810 6.28 -39.27 -23.02
CA ILE A 810 5.78 -37.94 -23.35
C ILE A 810 6.19 -37.47 -24.75
N MET A 811 7.37 -37.86 -25.26
CA MET A 811 7.83 -37.41 -26.57
C MET A 811 7.13 -38.13 -27.71
N ASN A 812 6.71 -39.38 -27.51
CA ASN A 812 5.87 -40.07 -28.50
C ASN A 812 4.51 -39.38 -28.62
N ARG A 813 3.88 -39.08 -27.47
CA ARG A 813 2.62 -38.32 -27.41
C ARG A 813 2.76 -36.93 -28.03
N PHE A 814 3.88 -36.24 -27.76
CA PHE A 814 4.12 -34.90 -28.26
C PHE A 814 4.36 -34.85 -29.77
N LYS A 815 5.12 -35.80 -30.32
CA LYS A 815 5.31 -35.93 -31.78
C LYS A 815 3.98 -36.23 -32.48
N SER A 816 3.15 -37.10 -31.91
CA SER A 816 1.79 -37.36 -32.43
C SER A 816 0.91 -36.11 -32.40
N PHE A 817 0.98 -35.32 -31.32
CA PHE A 817 0.27 -34.04 -31.23
C PHE A 817 0.70 -33.08 -32.35
N LEU A 818 2.01 -32.92 -32.58
CA LEU A 818 2.53 -32.08 -33.67
C LEU A 818 2.12 -32.60 -35.05
N ALA A 819 2.16 -33.92 -35.27
CA ALA A 819 1.71 -34.54 -36.52
C ALA A 819 0.24 -34.26 -36.81
N ILE A 820 -0.63 -34.41 -35.81
CA ILE A 820 -2.08 -34.20 -35.94
C ILE A 820 -2.43 -32.72 -36.17
N THR A 821 -1.73 -31.80 -35.49
CA THR A 821 -2.06 -30.37 -35.53
C THR A 821 -1.37 -29.60 -36.64
N PHE A 822 -0.12 -29.93 -36.96
CA PHE A 822 0.72 -29.22 -37.93
C PHE A 822 1.10 -30.07 -39.15
N GLY A 823 0.69 -31.34 -39.19
CA GLY A 823 1.02 -32.27 -40.26
C GLY A 823 2.42 -32.88 -40.13
N ASP A 824 2.65 -33.96 -40.87
CA ASP A 824 3.88 -34.76 -40.76
C ASP A 824 5.13 -34.09 -41.36
N LYS A 825 4.95 -33.09 -42.22
CA LYS A 825 6.00 -32.52 -43.07
C LYS A 825 7.11 -31.81 -42.28
N HIS A 826 6.78 -31.16 -41.16
CA HIS A 826 7.69 -30.24 -40.44
C HIS A 826 7.87 -30.56 -38.95
N ILE A 827 7.63 -31.81 -38.53
CA ILE A 827 7.72 -32.20 -37.10
C ILE A 827 9.08 -31.84 -36.49
N GLN A 828 10.20 -32.16 -37.15
CA GLN A 828 11.53 -31.88 -36.62
C GLN A 828 11.78 -30.36 -36.49
N GLU A 829 11.33 -29.57 -37.47
CA GLU A 829 11.51 -28.11 -37.44
C GLU A 829 10.68 -27.47 -36.32
N ASN A 830 9.48 -27.98 -36.08
CA ASN A 830 8.65 -27.56 -34.94
C ASN A 830 9.30 -27.91 -33.60
N MET A 831 9.88 -29.12 -33.50
CA MET A 831 10.65 -29.53 -32.32
C MET A 831 11.88 -28.65 -32.08
N ASP A 832 12.63 -28.32 -33.13
CA ASP A 832 13.80 -27.45 -33.04
C ASP A 832 13.42 -26.03 -32.59
N TYR A 833 12.31 -25.51 -33.13
CA TYR A 833 11.77 -24.21 -32.74
C TYR A 833 11.39 -24.17 -31.26
N ILE A 834 10.66 -25.18 -30.78
CA ILE A 834 10.26 -25.29 -29.37
C ILE A 834 11.51 -25.40 -28.47
N ALA A 835 12.44 -26.29 -28.82
CA ALA A 835 13.66 -26.52 -28.06
C ALA A 835 14.53 -25.25 -27.95
N ARG A 836 14.58 -24.41 -28.99
CA ARG A 836 15.27 -23.11 -28.96
C ARG A 836 14.68 -22.16 -27.92
N ILE A 837 13.37 -22.21 -27.71
CA ILE A 837 12.63 -21.27 -26.85
C ILE A 837 12.66 -21.72 -25.38
N ILE A 838 12.38 -23.00 -25.11
CA ILE A 838 12.25 -23.51 -23.74
C ILE A 838 13.52 -24.23 -23.23
N GLY A 839 14.42 -24.59 -24.14
CA GLY A 839 15.58 -25.42 -23.83
C GLY A 839 16.75 -24.66 -23.21
N LYS A 840 17.43 -25.30 -22.27
CA LYS A 840 18.81 -24.94 -21.87
C LYS A 840 19.76 -25.53 -22.91
N LYS A 841 20.89 -24.86 -23.22
CA LYS A 841 21.88 -25.33 -24.24
C LYS A 841 22.15 -26.84 -24.13
N VAL A 842 21.54 -27.62 -25.02
CA VAL A 842 21.77 -29.06 -25.20
C VAL A 842 21.92 -29.37 -26.69
N ASP A 843 22.54 -30.50 -27.00
CA ASP A 843 22.94 -30.84 -28.37
C ASP A 843 21.78 -31.38 -29.24
N ASN A 844 20.62 -31.69 -28.66
CA ASN A 844 19.47 -32.29 -29.34
C ASN A 844 18.12 -31.71 -28.84
N SER A 845 17.22 -31.38 -29.77
CA SER A 845 15.92 -30.77 -29.50
C SER A 845 14.99 -31.64 -28.65
N GLU A 846 14.94 -32.95 -28.91
CA GLU A 846 14.14 -33.88 -28.09
C GLU A 846 14.60 -33.88 -26.63
N GLN A 847 15.92 -33.91 -26.40
CA GLN A 847 16.50 -33.87 -25.06
C GLN A 847 16.24 -32.53 -24.37
N ALA A 848 16.21 -31.42 -25.11
CA ALA A 848 15.87 -30.10 -24.55
C ALA A 848 14.44 -30.07 -24.03
N ILE A 849 13.51 -30.63 -24.80
CA ILE A 849 12.08 -30.67 -24.47
C ILE A 849 11.81 -31.63 -23.32
N ARG A 850 12.42 -32.83 -23.32
CA ARG A 850 12.38 -33.75 -22.16
C ARG A 850 12.82 -33.05 -20.88
N LYS A 851 13.96 -32.36 -20.93
CA LYS A 851 14.50 -31.63 -19.79
C LYS A 851 13.55 -30.54 -19.29
N TYR A 852 12.89 -29.80 -20.19
CA TYR A 852 11.86 -28.83 -19.80
C TYR A 852 10.72 -29.50 -19.03
N PHE A 853 10.17 -30.61 -19.54
CA PHE A 853 9.09 -31.33 -18.87
C PHE A 853 9.51 -31.86 -17.49
N VAL A 854 10.72 -32.41 -17.37
CA VAL A 854 11.27 -32.94 -16.11
C VAL A 854 11.57 -31.85 -15.09
N ASP A 855 12.19 -30.73 -15.50
CA ASP A 855 12.73 -29.76 -14.54
C ASP A 855 11.82 -28.55 -14.29
N ASP A 856 11.08 -28.10 -15.31
CA ASP A 856 10.55 -26.73 -15.36
C ASP A 856 9.04 -26.66 -15.62
N PHE A 857 8.43 -27.63 -16.31
CA PHE A 857 6.99 -27.64 -16.61
C PHE A 857 6.12 -27.48 -15.36
N PHE A 858 6.34 -28.29 -14.32
CA PHE A 858 5.52 -28.21 -13.10
C PHE A 858 5.68 -26.87 -12.38
N LYS A 859 6.86 -26.24 -12.44
CA LYS A 859 7.08 -24.90 -11.86
C LYS A 859 6.25 -23.86 -12.60
N ASP A 860 6.24 -23.91 -13.92
CA ASP A 860 5.44 -23.02 -14.76
C ASP A 860 3.94 -23.26 -14.55
N HIS A 861 3.50 -24.52 -14.51
CA HIS A 861 2.11 -24.90 -14.23
C HIS A 861 1.64 -24.39 -12.86
N LYS A 862 2.41 -24.66 -11.81
CA LYS A 862 2.15 -24.17 -10.45
C LYS A 862 2.03 -22.65 -10.40
N LYS A 863 2.90 -21.92 -11.10
CA LYS A 863 2.87 -20.46 -11.18
C LYS A 863 1.62 -19.96 -11.92
N GLY A 864 1.30 -20.55 -13.08
CA GLY A 864 0.13 -20.20 -13.89
C GLY A 864 -1.19 -20.38 -13.14
N TYR A 865 -1.27 -21.45 -12.34
CA TYR A 865 -2.44 -21.81 -11.53
C TYR A 865 -2.41 -21.22 -10.11
N GLN A 866 -1.59 -20.19 -9.84
CA GLN A 866 -1.54 -19.48 -8.54
C GLN A 866 -1.32 -20.42 -7.33
N ASN A 867 -0.37 -21.35 -7.45
CA ASN A 867 -0.08 -22.43 -6.48
C ASN A 867 -1.25 -23.41 -6.26
N ARG A 868 -2.12 -23.59 -7.26
CA ARG A 868 -3.21 -24.58 -7.28
C ARG A 868 -3.14 -25.44 -8.55
N PRO A 869 -2.00 -26.09 -8.83
CA PRO A 869 -1.86 -26.89 -10.03
C PRO A 869 -2.87 -28.04 -10.04
N ILE A 870 -3.46 -28.29 -11.19
CA ILE A 870 -4.39 -29.41 -11.39
C ILE A 870 -3.72 -30.64 -12.03
N TYR A 871 -2.48 -30.48 -12.50
CA TYR A 871 -1.62 -31.58 -12.92
C TYR A 871 -0.60 -31.77 -11.81
N TRP A 872 -0.74 -32.85 -11.05
CA TRP A 872 0.07 -33.12 -9.89
C TRP A 872 1.31 -33.89 -10.29
N GLU A 873 2.48 -33.37 -9.92
CA GLU A 873 3.77 -34.03 -10.16
C GLU A 873 4.08 -35.00 -9.03
N PHE A 874 4.04 -36.29 -9.34
CA PHE A 874 4.65 -37.35 -8.54
C PHE A 874 6.15 -37.32 -8.77
N SER A 875 6.93 -37.33 -7.69
CA SER A 875 8.38 -37.19 -7.76
C SER A 875 9.07 -38.00 -6.68
N SER A 876 9.99 -38.89 -7.07
CA SER A 876 10.73 -39.73 -6.14
C SER A 876 11.84 -39.00 -5.38
N GLY A 877 12.29 -37.84 -5.88
CA GLY A 877 13.39 -37.10 -5.27
C GLY A 877 14.25 -36.33 -6.27
N GLU A 878 15.46 -35.99 -5.84
CA GLU A 878 16.39 -35.14 -6.59
C GLU A 878 17.03 -35.86 -7.78
N GLN A 879 17.09 -37.19 -7.77
CA GLN A 879 17.60 -37.97 -8.90
C GLN A 879 16.56 -38.15 -10.00
N ALA A 880 15.30 -37.78 -9.75
CA ALA A 880 14.18 -37.98 -10.66
C ALA A 880 14.09 -39.45 -11.12
N GLY A 881 14.26 -40.40 -10.19
CA GLY A 881 14.11 -41.83 -10.49
C GLY A 881 12.72 -42.19 -10.99
N PHE A 882 11.70 -41.51 -10.46
CA PHE A 882 10.32 -41.46 -10.94
C PHE A 882 9.88 -40.01 -11.02
N LYS A 883 9.37 -39.60 -12.19
CA LYS A 883 8.56 -38.40 -12.31
C LYS A 883 7.37 -38.66 -13.22
N ALA A 884 6.20 -38.20 -12.80
CA ALA A 884 4.98 -38.33 -13.58
C ALA A 884 4.00 -37.22 -13.27
N LEU A 885 3.13 -36.89 -14.22
CA LEU A 885 1.97 -36.03 -14.01
C LEU A 885 0.71 -36.89 -13.90
N MET A 886 -0.24 -36.40 -13.10
CA MET A 886 -1.58 -36.95 -12.97
C MET A 886 -2.59 -35.79 -12.97
N TYR A 887 -3.74 -35.96 -13.62
CA TYR A 887 -4.79 -34.94 -13.61
C TYR A 887 -5.76 -35.16 -12.45
N LEU A 888 -5.88 -34.15 -11.58
CA LEU A 888 -6.73 -34.18 -10.38
C LEU A 888 -8.18 -34.63 -10.69
N HIS A 889 -8.77 -34.14 -11.78
CA HIS A 889 -10.18 -34.41 -12.10
C HIS A 889 -10.44 -35.84 -12.56
N ARG A 890 -9.40 -36.61 -12.92
CA ARG A 890 -9.50 -38.03 -13.30
C ARG A 890 -9.08 -38.97 -12.16
N TYR A 891 -8.71 -38.45 -10.99
CA TYR A 891 -8.21 -39.28 -9.89
C TYR A 891 -9.27 -40.23 -9.35
N ASP A 892 -8.89 -41.48 -9.10
CA ASP A 892 -9.65 -42.45 -8.31
C ASP A 892 -8.76 -43.23 -7.32
N GLU A 893 -9.38 -43.99 -6.41
CA GLU A 893 -8.70 -44.74 -5.35
C GLU A 893 -7.79 -45.88 -5.86
N GLY A 894 -7.85 -46.23 -7.14
CA GLY A 894 -7.04 -47.27 -7.79
C GLY A 894 -5.78 -46.73 -8.47
N GLU A 895 -5.71 -45.43 -8.73
CA GLU A 895 -4.63 -44.81 -9.51
C GLU A 895 -3.23 -45.06 -8.92
N LEU A 896 -3.06 -44.98 -7.59
CA LEU A 896 -1.75 -45.22 -6.96
C LEU A 896 -1.29 -46.68 -7.09
N ALA A 897 -2.22 -47.65 -7.04
CA ALA A 897 -1.89 -49.05 -7.27
C ALA A 897 -1.50 -49.30 -8.74
N MET A 898 -2.21 -48.67 -9.68
CA MET A 898 -1.91 -48.71 -11.12
C MET A 898 -0.51 -48.12 -11.42
N ILE A 899 -0.15 -46.99 -10.81
CA ILE A 899 1.21 -46.41 -10.97
C ILE A 899 2.26 -47.46 -10.64
N ARG A 900 2.07 -48.21 -9.55
CA ARG A 900 3.05 -49.21 -9.10
C ARG A 900 3.19 -50.37 -10.09
N THR A 901 2.07 -50.95 -10.53
CA THR A 901 2.09 -52.15 -11.37
C THR A 901 2.46 -51.86 -12.82
N ASP A 902 1.94 -50.78 -13.39
CA ASP A 902 1.92 -50.58 -14.84
C ASP A 902 3.03 -49.62 -15.31
N TYR A 903 3.61 -48.86 -14.37
CA TYR A 903 4.64 -47.85 -14.64
C TYR A 903 5.91 -48.06 -13.81
N LEU A 904 5.80 -48.17 -12.49
CA LEU A 904 6.95 -48.22 -11.58
C LEU A 904 7.77 -49.52 -11.77
N TYR A 905 7.16 -50.71 -11.69
CA TYR A 905 7.90 -51.96 -11.88
C TYR A 905 8.47 -52.13 -13.30
N PRO A 906 7.73 -51.77 -14.38
CA PRO A 906 8.31 -51.76 -15.71
C PRO A 906 9.50 -50.80 -15.83
N LEU A 907 9.44 -49.60 -15.22
CA LEU A 907 10.56 -48.66 -15.25
C LEU A 907 11.77 -49.18 -14.46
N GLN A 908 11.58 -49.84 -13.31
CA GLN A 908 12.67 -50.51 -12.61
C GLN A 908 13.36 -51.54 -13.50
N SER A 909 12.58 -52.38 -14.19
CA SER A 909 13.11 -53.39 -15.11
C SER A 909 13.91 -52.75 -16.25
N ARG A 910 13.43 -51.62 -16.80
CA ARG A 910 14.15 -50.86 -17.84
C ARG A 910 15.46 -50.25 -17.35
N TYR A 911 15.50 -49.72 -16.12
CA TYR A 911 16.74 -49.24 -15.54
C TYR A 911 17.74 -50.38 -15.31
N GLU A 912 17.29 -51.52 -14.82
CA GLU A 912 18.14 -52.71 -14.63
C GLU A 912 18.74 -53.18 -15.96
N GLU A 913 17.92 -53.36 -17.00
CA GLU A 913 18.38 -53.69 -18.36
C GLU A 913 19.37 -52.65 -18.91
N TYR A 914 19.13 -51.35 -18.66
CA TYR A 914 19.99 -50.30 -19.18
C TYR A 914 21.33 -50.20 -18.42
N ILE A 915 21.32 -50.43 -17.11
CA ILE A 915 22.53 -50.51 -16.28
C ILE A 915 23.42 -51.63 -16.79
N GLU A 916 22.89 -52.84 -17.01
CA GLU A 916 23.67 -53.98 -17.54
C GLU A 916 24.31 -53.62 -18.90
N ARG A 917 23.56 -52.95 -19.78
CA ARG A 917 24.07 -52.50 -21.08
C ARG A 917 25.14 -51.41 -20.97
N LEU A 918 24.96 -50.44 -20.06
CA LEU A 918 25.95 -49.39 -19.80
C LEU A 918 27.23 -49.97 -19.21
N GLU A 919 27.15 -50.96 -18.32
CA GLU A 919 28.32 -51.67 -17.78
C GLU A 919 29.12 -52.36 -18.89
N GLN A 920 28.45 -53.05 -19.82
CA GLN A 920 29.10 -53.64 -21.00
C GLN A 920 29.78 -52.58 -21.87
N TRP A 921 29.09 -51.48 -22.19
CA TRP A 921 29.67 -50.40 -23.00
C TRP A 921 30.87 -49.71 -22.32
N VAL A 922 30.86 -49.54 -20.99
CA VAL A 922 32.01 -49.01 -20.25
C VAL A 922 33.21 -49.95 -20.31
N GLN A 923 32.99 -51.27 -20.29
CA GLN A 923 34.06 -52.27 -20.43
C GLN A 923 34.66 -52.26 -21.84
N ASP A 924 33.82 -52.20 -22.86
CA ASP A 924 34.23 -52.29 -24.27
C ASP A 924 34.78 -50.97 -24.86
N GLU A 925 34.45 -49.82 -24.26
CA GLU A 925 34.88 -48.52 -24.77
C GLU A 925 36.36 -48.23 -24.48
N SER A 926 37.10 -47.90 -25.55
CA SER A 926 38.53 -47.59 -25.51
C SER A 926 38.83 -46.08 -25.54
N VAL A 927 37.87 -45.25 -25.96
CA VAL A 927 37.98 -43.79 -26.00
C VAL A 927 37.68 -43.20 -24.62
N ALA A 928 38.71 -42.66 -23.96
CA ALA A 928 38.62 -42.15 -22.58
C ALA A 928 37.50 -41.12 -22.35
N LYS A 929 37.23 -40.23 -23.31
CA LYS A 929 36.15 -39.23 -23.21
C LYS A 929 34.77 -39.89 -23.22
N THR A 930 34.53 -40.81 -24.13
CA THR A 930 33.26 -41.53 -24.26
C THR A 930 33.05 -42.46 -23.08
N LYS A 931 34.08 -43.19 -22.65
CA LYS A 931 34.05 -44.04 -21.46
C LYS A 931 33.63 -43.28 -20.21
N LYS A 932 34.21 -42.10 -19.97
CA LYS A 932 33.84 -41.23 -18.84
C LYS A 932 32.38 -40.74 -18.91
N GLN A 933 31.85 -40.50 -20.12
CA GLN A 933 30.45 -40.14 -20.30
C GLN A 933 29.52 -41.32 -19.99
N LEU A 934 29.87 -42.52 -20.44
CA LEU A 934 29.14 -43.75 -20.14
C LEU A 934 29.16 -44.07 -18.64
N GLU A 935 30.31 -43.93 -17.96
CA GLU A 935 30.42 -44.08 -16.50
C GLU A 935 29.52 -43.08 -15.74
N LYS A 936 29.42 -41.84 -16.23
CA LYS A 936 28.52 -40.83 -15.67
C LYS A 936 27.05 -41.22 -15.84
N ASN A 937 26.67 -41.70 -17.02
CA ASN A 937 25.31 -42.16 -17.29
C ASN A 937 24.97 -43.40 -16.45
N LEU A 938 25.88 -44.38 -16.34
CA LEU A 938 25.75 -45.56 -15.49
C LEU A 938 25.47 -45.13 -14.04
N LYS A 939 26.30 -44.25 -13.49
CA LYS A 939 26.12 -43.74 -12.13
C LYS A 939 24.76 -43.06 -11.95
N HIS A 940 24.33 -42.25 -12.92
CA HIS A 940 23.04 -41.54 -12.89
C HIS A 940 21.86 -42.52 -12.86
N VAL A 941 21.81 -43.49 -13.78
CA VAL A 941 20.72 -44.48 -13.87
C VAL A 941 20.71 -45.41 -12.64
N THR A 942 21.88 -45.79 -12.11
CA THR A 942 21.95 -46.54 -10.84
C THR A 942 21.37 -45.75 -9.66
N GLN A 943 21.62 -44.44 -9.60
CA GLN A 943 21.06 -43.56 -8.57
C GLN A 943 19.54 -43.40 -8.73
N GLN A 944 19.06 -43.26 -9.97
CA GLN A 944 17.63 -43.25 -10.30
C GLN A 944 16.93 -44.54 -9.84
N LEU A 945 17.47 -45.72 -10.18
CA LEU A 945 16.90 -47.00 -9.76
C LEU A 945 16.85 -47.14 -8.23
N LYS A 946 17.91 -46.71 -7.53
CA LYS A 946 17.95 -46.73 -6.07
C LYS A 946 16.86 -45.86 -5.46
N GLU A 947 16.70 -44.64 -5.96
CA GLU A 947 15.65 -43.71 -5.51
C GLU A 947 14.25 -44.25 -5.82
N LEU A 948 14.05 -44.82 -7.02
CA LEU A 948 12.79 -45.44 -7.46
C LEU A 948 12.35 -46.59 -6.55
N LYS A 949 13.27 -47.46 -6.11
CA LYS A 949 12.99 -48.56 -5.17
C LYS A 949 12.60 -48.06 -3.78
N GLN A 950 13.20 -46.95 -3.32
CA GLN A 950 12.80 -46.32 -2.05
C GLN A 950 11.41 -45.69 -2.16
N TYR A 951 11.14 -45.03 -3.28
CA TYR A 951 9.85 -44.40 -3.56
C TYR A 951 8.70 -45.40 -3.62
N ASP A 952 8.89 -46.59 -4.21
CA ASP A 952 7.88 -47.66 -4.24
C ASP A 952 7.37 -48.03 -2.85
N SER A 953 8.25 -48.05 -1.84
CA SER A 953 7.86 -48.36 -0.46
C SER A 953 6.93 -47.30 0.12
N ILE A 954 7.18 -46.02 -0.18
CA ILE A 954 6.34 -44.89 0.25
C ILE A 954 5.01 -44.93 -0.51
N LEU A 955 5.07 -45.09 -1.83
CA LEU A 955 3.88 -45.11 -2.67
C LEU A 955 2.96 -46.30 -2.34
N ARG A 956 3.53 -47.46 -1.97
CA ARG A 956 2.77 -48.61 -1.50
C ARG A 956 1.95 -48.28 -0.27
N HIS A 957 2.56 -47.65 0.73
CA HIS A 957 1.86 -47.28 1.96
C HIS A 957 0.65 -46.40 1.66
N VAL A 958 0.83 -45.34 0.87
CA VAL A 958 -0.25 -44.43 0.50
C VAL A 958 -1.31 -45.12 -0.39
N ALA A 959 -0.91 -46.03 -1.28
CA ALA A 959 -1.83 -46.81 -2.10
C ALA A 959 -2.74 -47.73 -1.26
N ASP A 960 -2.20 -48.32 -0.19
CA ASP A 960 -2.95 -49.20 0.72
C ASP A 960 -4.03 -48.43 1.52
N GLU A 961 -3.84 -47.12 1.75
CA GLU A 961 -4.82 -46.24 2.41
C GLU A 961 -6.04 -45.91 1.52
N ARG A 962 -5.94 -46.11 0.20
CA ARG A 962 -7.03 -45.86 -0.78
C ARG A 962 -7.69 -44.50 -0.59
N ILE A 963 -6.86 -43.45 -0.52
CA ILE A 963 -7.30 -42.09 -0.21
C ILE A 963 -8.31 -41.60 -1.26
N LYS A 964 -9.49 -41.22 -0.78
CA LYS A 964 -10.54 -40.62 -1.59
C LYS A 964 -10.44 -39.10 -1.58
N LEU A 965 -10.53 -38.49 -2.76
CA LEU A 965 -10.52 -37.03 -2.93
C LEU A 965 -11.91 -36.51 -3.24
N ASP A 966 -12.19 -35.28 -2.80
CA ASP A 966 -13.42 -34.54 -3.13
C ASP A 966 -13.02 -33.21 -3.75
N LEU A 967 -13.31 -33.01 -5.04
CA LEU A 967 -12.94 -31.79 -5.77
C LEU A 967 -13.46 -30.52 -5.08
N ASP A 968 -14.56 -30.58 -4.33
CA ASP A 968 -15.09 -29.43 -3.59
C ASP A 968 -14.16 -28.92 -2.48
N ASP A 969 -13.29 -29.78 -1.95
CA ASP A 969 -12.28 -29.38 -0.98
C ASP A 969 -11.22 -28.46 -1.61
N GLY A 970 -11.11 -28.45 -2.93
CA GLY A 970 -10.15 -27.66 -3.70
C GLY A 970 -8.76 -28.29 -3.76
N VAL A 971 -7.86 -27.67 -4.53
CA VAL A 971 -6.57 -28.28 -4.85
C VAL A 971 -5.72 -28.44 -3.60
N LEU A 972 -5.57 -27.39 -2.78
CA LEU A 972 -4.65 -27.42 -1.64
C LEU A 972 -4.99 -28.52 -0.62
N VAL A 973 -6.28 -28.65 -0.28
CA VAL A 973 -6.72 -29.63 0.71
C VAL A 973 -6.56 -31.05 0.17
N ASN A 974 -6.94 -31.29 -1.09
CA ASN A 974 -6.77 -32.61 -1.70
C ASN A 974 -5.29 -32.98 -1.90
N TYR A 975 -4.42 -32.00 -2.19
CA TYR A 975 -2.98 -32.20 -2.32
C TYR A 975 -2.33 -32.65 -1.01
N ASP A 976 -2.73 -32.03 0.10
CA ASP A 976 -2.27 -32.41 1.44
C ASP A 976 -2.85 -33.77 1.85
N LYS A 977 -4.12 -34.04 1.54
CA LYS A 977 -4.78 -35.32 1.81
C LYS A 977 -4.09 -36.49 1.11
N LEU A 978 -3.85 -36.40 -0.20
CA LEU A 978 -3.27 -37.50 -0.98
C LEU A 978 -1.88 -37.90 -0.47
N GLN A 979 -1.14 -36.95 0.10
CA GLN A 979 0.20 -37.20 0.61
C GLN A 979 0.22 -38.01 1.91
N ASP A 980 -0.83 -37.96 2.75
CA ASP A 980 -0.92 -38.68 4.04
C ASP A 980 0.36 -38.63 4.88
N GLU A 981 0.83 -37.40 5.16
CA GLU A 981 2.11 -37.08 5.84
C GLU A 981 3.38 -37.58 5.11
N SER A 982 3.23 -38.34 4.02
CA SER A 982 4.28 -38.86 3.16
C SER A 982 4.57 -37.90 2.00
N ARG A 983 5.84 -37.83 1.58
CA ARG A 983 6.24 -36.95 0.48
C ARG A 983 6.22 -37.69 -0.85
N ILE A 984 5.03 -37.91 -1.41
CA ILE A 984 4.87 -38.56 -2.73
C ILE A 984 4.76 -37.56 -3.89
N LEU A 985 4.40 -36.30 -3.62
CA LEU A 985 4.25 -35.24 -4.61
C LEU A 985 5.31 -34.13 -4.44
N THR A 986 5.49 -33.31 -5.48
CA THR A 986 6.35 -32.12 -5.42
C THR A 986 5.76 -31.01 -4.54
N LYS A 987 6.57 -30.37 -3.71
CA LYS A 987 6.07 -29.37 -2.74
C LYS A 987 5.38 -28.14 -3.41
N LEU A 988 4.17 -27.80 -2.93
CA LEU A 988 3.45 -26.55 -3.26
C LEU A 988 4.00 -25.30 -2.55
#